data_AF-A0A0K6GFM1-F1
#
_entry.id   AF-A0A0K6GFM1-F1
#
_cell.length_a   1.000
_cell.length_b   1.000
_cell.length_c   1.000
_cell.angle_alpha   90.00
_cell.angle_beta   90.00
_cell.angle_gamma   90.00
#
_symmetry.space_group_name_H-M   'P 1'
#
loop_
_entity.id
_entity.type
_entity.pdbx_description
1 polymer ?
#
loop_
_entity_poly.entity_id
_entity_poly.type
_entity_poly.pdbx_seq_one_letter_code
_entity_poly.pdbx_strand_id
1 'polypeptide(L)'
;MRTRNQTCLIEESGGASENAGSLIANKEGASTTSTKDATPQRKKRRLAKTSEAGKVKKSNKIKGKLSGILSLPIEVFVEIMRRLALPDVLSLSRSNKFFRQMLMTRSVTTLSIWRGAIENVPGLPPCPEDLCEPQYAALVYTKYCSMCGTRIVMDMDPYLNVRICKDCVEIHVTRADEVEDELRHLIPESRNIRKAGRYGVATCLTRDVTEVEQWYYNLPAGDHGYSEDEWDAKLDEGVKKVRDRITYAKQMKEFLLHMAKTRAEEIDLLKEQRRQDIKRRLQDAGWEERDWIFPEFVARKWSSLVESPQALTERAWQKLYPSMVPYLEQNRRWHTQRSKLVRKGKRLRRMRRLLVGIRNQSYLLEANGEGISEDEDETGDDSVDAAASHMSLSEDESSSSTEDEFDMNTEKTVPFTQIVSYTGIKAPFPPMVDLLEWPIIANLLETDTDPDTMQEKFEELREDIKAEIRSWGSTVEDELISSLKVGSTDDIDLDSDVPLLQLQAEGASVDRLTPSARLLLRADSVFRIAENDPLVAPMPLYFSEIFSTLQSRPDGYCTSDFQRPGGHKRPKHGYGWDSSEVEYYPEGSAVAKALLKQLGQENAAQFELQALGARFTCGSCGDKWPRTWNEMVQHYAEAIIHANMAKKAKASVKKRIKYNNIHSLDIKVKRRPLLVLHSEEEAKVLSSKRRKFEGLVKCMSCEQLGIDFESPRDMMLKHVRVVHIIKPAKAEHYKRTYNVRKHVRVYDPTGHVSDSTEATDQEFVKRIVSGHASHGTCVFWSDYGRHADEYDGCIWHQFFDKGMY
;
A
#
# COMPACT_ATOMS: atom_id res chain seq x y z
N MET A 1 -11.00 73.89 20.24
CA MET A 1 -10.93 74.79 21.42
C MET A 1 -10.51 73.98 22.66
N ARG A 2 -10.60 74.51 23.88
CA ARG A 2 -10.24 73.83 25.15
C ARG A 2 -11.46 73.71 26.07
N THR A 3 -11.84 72.47 26.39
CA THR A 3 -12.57 72.01 27.60
C THR A 3 -12.33 70.48 27.62
N ARG A 4 -11.88 69.78 28.67
CA ARG A 4 -11.92 69.88 30.15
C ARG A 4 -13.07 69.08 30.76
N ASN A 5 -12.68 67.94 31.34
CA ASN A 5 -13.32 67.00 32.27
C ASN A 5 -14.81 67.17 32.61
N GLN A 6 -15.52 66.03 32.63
CA GLN A 6 -16.40 65.71 33.76
C GLN A 6 -16.23 64.23 34.15
N THR A 7 -16.64 63.88 35.36
CA THR A 7 -16.48 62.57 36.03
C THR A 7 -17.84 62.09 36.57
N CYS A 8 -17.84 60.94 37.27
CA CYS A 8 -18.91 60.30 38.06
C CYS A 8 -19.46 59.00 37.41
N LEU A 9 -19.83 57.96 38.17
CA LEU A 9 -19.64 57.71 39.63
C LEU A 9 -19.54 56.19 39.91
N ILE A 10 -19.27 55.83 41.16
CA ILE A 10 -19.35 54.47 41.71
C ILE A 10 -20.64 54.38 42.52
N GLU A 11 -21.34 53.24 42.45
CA GLU A 11 -22.18 52.76 43.54
C GLU A 11 -21.84 51.29 43.84
N GLU A 12 -21.90 50.92 45.12
CA GLU A 12 -21.57 49.59 45.64
C GLU A 12 -22.81 48.94 46.27
N SER A 13 -23.05 47.65 45.99
CA SER A 13 -23.72 46.69 46.90
C SER A 13 -23.89 45.32 46.20
N GLY A 14 -23.86 44.18 46.90
CA GLY A 14 -23.45 43.98 48.29
C GLY A 14 -23.82 42.59 48.85
N GLY A 15 -22.82 41.71 49.06
CA GLY A 15 -22.98 40.39 49.70
C GLY A 15 -23.64 39.30 48.82
N ALA A 16 -23.69 38.03 49.23
CA ALA A 16 -23.02 37.30 50.32
C ALA A 16 -23.12 35.76 50.09
N SER A 17 -22.58 34.93 51.01
CA SER A 17 -22.55 33.45 51.01
C SER A 17 -21.53 32.81 50.03
N GLU A 18 -20.56 31.96 50.39
CA GLU A 18 -20.48 30.80 51.33
C GLU A 18 -21.21 29.54 50.83
N ASN A 19 -20.75 28.28 51.02
CA ASN A 19 -19.49 27.67 51.57
C ASN A 19 -19.43 26.16 51.15
N ALA A 20 -18.42 25.28 51.37
CA ALA A 20 -17.04 25.29 51.92
C ALA A 20 -16.28 24.00 51.47
N GLY A 21 -14.95 23.90 51.73
CA GLY A 21 -14.17 22.63 51.78
C GLY A 21 -13.11 22.47 50.68
N SER A 22 -11.78 22.38 50.90
CA SER A 22 -10.95 21.80 52.00
C SER A 22 -11.04 20.26 52.06
N LEU A 23 -9.98 19.45 52.14
CA LEU A 23 -8.57 19.59 52.61
C LEU A 23 -7.60 19.00 51.52
N ILE A 24 -6.29 18.66 51.63
CA ILE A 24 -5.13 18.73 52.58
C ILE A 24 -3.84 18.49 51.71
N ALA A 25 -2.57 18.70 52.09
CA ALA A 25 -1.85 19.81 52.72
C ALA A 25 -0.31 19.60 52.59
N ASN A 26 0.49 20.67 52.77
CA ASN A 26 1.97 20.72 52.97
C ASN A 26 2.92 20.35 51.79
N LYS A 27 3.96 21.11 51.38
CA LYS A 27 4.96 22.05 51.99
C LYS A 27 6.33 21.38 52.27
N GLU A 28 7.52 21.90 51.93
CA GLU A 28 7.99 22.99 51.02
C GLU A 28 9.25 22.46 50.26
N GLY A 29 10.02 23.15 49.39
CA GLY A 29 10.15 24.56 48.96
C GLY A 29 11.27 24.64 47.88
N ALA A 30 11.92 25.76 47.53
CA ALA A 30 11.73 27.16 47.86
C ALA A 30 12.35 28.07 46.75
N SER A 31 11.77 29.26 46.49
CA SER A 31 12.35 30.43 45.77
C SER A 31 12.86 30.26 44.30
N THR A 32 12.74 31.26 43.40
CA THR A 32 12.32 32.67 43.51
C THR A 32 11.22 33.06 42.50
N THR A 33 10.53 34.18 42.76
CA THR A 33 9.30 34.63 42.08
C THR A 33 9.48 35.31 40.71
N SER A 34 8.45 35.18 39.87
CA SER A 34 8.18 36.04 38.71
C SER A 34 7.29 37.23 39.10
N THR A 35 7.53 38.41 38.53
CA THR A 35 6.66 39.60 38.65
C THR A 35 6.55 40.34 37.31
N LYS A 36 5.36 40.88 37.03
CA LYS A 36 5.09 41.73 35.85
C LYS A 36 5.02 43.21 36.22
N ASP A 37 5.07 44.04 35.18
CA ASP A 37 4.61 45.43 35.08
C ASP A 37 5.29 46.52 35.94
N ALA A 38 6.00 47.41 35.23
CA ALA A 38 6.28 48.77 35.66
C ALA A 38 6.28 49.72 34.44
N THR A 39 5.42 50.74 34.43
CA THR A 39 5.39 51.74 33.37
C THR A 39 6.41 52.88 33.62
N PRO A 40 7.11 53.40 32.59
CA PRO A 40 8.11 54.45 32.80
C PRO A 40 7.50 55.81 33.15
N GLN A 41 7.62 56.23 34.42
CA GLN A 41 7.09 57.54 34.85
C GLN A 41 7.87 58.74 34.28
N ARG A 42 7.11 59.80 33.98
CA ARG A 42 7.52 61.01 33.28
C ARG A 42 8.14 62.03 34.23
N LYS A 43 9.47 62.16 34.26
CA LYS A 43 10.20 63.09 35.17
C LYS A 43 9.69 64.54 35.08
N LYS A 44 9.33 65.13 36.23
CA LYS A 44 8.91 66.53 36.38
C LYS A 44 10.08 67.50 36.13
N ARG A 45 9.84 68.62 35.43
CA ARG A 45 10.77 69.76 35.36
C ARG A 45 10.56 70.70 36.55
N ARG A 46 11.66 71.10 37.20
CA ARG A 46 11.70 72.11 38.27
C ARG A 46 11.85 73.51 37.66
N LEU A 47 11.21 74.53 38.24
CA LEU A 47 11.40 75.94 37.84
C LEU A 47 12.67 76.52 38.49
N ALA A 48 13.29 77.46 37.77
CA ALA A 48 14.25 78.44 38.28
C ALA A 48 13.98 79.79 37.56
N LYS A 49 14.36 80.92 38.17
CA LYS A 49 13.90 82.26 37.79
C LYS A 49 14.76 82.97 36.73
N THR A 50 14.17 84.05 36.23
CA THR A 50 14.61 85.07 35.27
C THR A 50 15.99 85.70 35.48
N SER A 51 16.66 86.01 34.36
CA SER A 51 17.44 87.25 34.13
C SER A 51 17.45 87.53 32.61
N GLU A 52 17.91 88.71 32.19
CA GLU A 52 17.39 89.41 30.99
C GLU A 52 18.31 89.42 29.74
N ALA A 53 17.91 90.24 28.76
CA ALA A 53 18.71 90.81 27.67
C ALA A 53 19.13 89.91 26.48
N GLY A 54 18.32 89.98 25.42
CA GLY A 54 18.80 90.46 24.11
C GLY A 54 19.96 89.73 23.43
N LYS A 55 19.70 88.55 22.85
CA LYS A 55 20.48 88.05 21.69
C LYS A 55 19.62 87.14 20.81
N VAL A 56 19.46 87.51 19.53
CA VAL A 56 18.79 86.67 18.52
C VAL A 56 19.56 85.37 18.38
N LYS A 57 18.97 84.25 18.81
CA LYS A 57 19.58 82.92 18.68
C LYS A 57 19.54 82.50 17.21
N LYS A 58 20.66 82.75 16.50
CA LYS A 58 20.92 82.18 15.17
C LYS A 58 20.64 80.68 15.21
N SER A 59 19.92 80.17 14.22
CA SER A 59 19.57 78.76 14.13
C SER A 59 20.82 77.87 14.10
N ASN A 60 20.75 76.71 14.76
CA ASN A 60 21.86 75.76 14.79
C ASN A 60 22.16 75.26 13.37
N LYS A 61 23.28 75.70 12.77
CA LYS A 61 23.74 75.19 11.47
C LYS A 61 23.97 73.67 11.55
N ILE A 62 23.29 72.94 10.69
CA ILE A 62 23.46 71.49 10.54
C ILE A 62 24.86 71.22 9.99
N LYS A 63 25.70 70.48 10.73
CA LYS A 63 27.02 70.01 10.27
C LYS A 63 26.91 68.56 9.78
N GLY A 64 27.38 68.30 8.56
CA GLY A 64 27.44 66.95 7.96
C GLY A 64 27.57 67.02 6.44
N LYS A 65 27.88 65.90 5.77
CA LYS A 65 28.09 65.87 4.30
C LYS A 65 26.89 66.40 3.49
N LEU A 66 25.68 66.32 4.04
CA LEU A 66 24.44 66.82 3.42
C LEU A 66 24.14 68.30 3.73
N SER A 67 25.00 69.04 4.45
CA SER A 67 24.71 70.46 4.76
C SER A 67 24.62 71.33 3.50
N GLY A 68 25.34 70.97 2.43
CA GLY A 68 25.30 71.67 1.14
C GLY A 68 24.01 71.45 0.35
N ILE A 69 23.35 70.28 0.47
CA ILE A 69 22.07 70.04 -0.22
C ILE A 69 20.97 70.90 0.41
N LEU A 70 20.96 71.03 1.75
CA LEU A 70 20.02 71.86 2.50
C LEU A 70 20.26 73.38 2.37
N SER A 71 21.24 73.80 1.55
CA SER A 71 21.43 75.20 1.13
C SER A 71 21.04 75.47 -0.33
N LEU A 72 20.45 74.50 -1.04
CA LEU A 72 19.85 74.73 -2.35
C LEU A 72 18.58 75.60 -2.23
N PRO A 73 18.24 76.40 -3.28
CA PRO A 73 16.97 77.12 -3.36
C PRO A 73 15.77 76.17 -3.26
N ILE A 74 14.63 76.68 -2.76
CA ILE A 74 13.44 75.86 -2.53
C ILE A 74 12.79 75.39 -3.85
N GLU A 75 13.00 76.15 -4.91
CA GLU A 75 12.58 75.88 -6.29
C GLU A 75 13.27 74.62 -6.84
N VAL A 76 14.56 74.44 -6.55
CA VAL A 76 15.33 73.24 -6.93
C VAL A 76 14.80 72.02 -6.16
N PHE A 77 14.45 72.20 -4.89
CA PHE A 77 13.83 71.16 -4.09
C PHE A 77 12.43 70.76 -4.62
N VAL A 78 11.62 71.73 -5.06
CA VAL A 78 10.30 71.47 -5.68
C VAL A 78 10.46 70.63 -6.95
N GLU A 79 11.34 71.04 -7.87
CA GLU A 79 11.51 70.34 -9.16
C GLU A 79 12.14 68.94 -9.01
N ILE A 80 13.02 68.74 -8.01
CA ILE A 80 13.50 67.39 -7.65
C ILE A 80 12.32 66.55 -7.15
N MET A 81 11.53 67.04 -6.19
CA MET A 81 10.46 66.24 -5.58
C MET A 81 9.30 65.94 -6.53
N ARG A 82 9.03 66.82 -7.51
CA ARG A 82 8.05 66.60 -8.59
C ARG A 82 8.44 65.44 -9.53
N ARG A 83 9.71 65.01 -9.51
CA ARG A 83 10.27 63.89 -10.30
C ARG A 83 10.50 62.61 -9.48
N LEU A 84 10.16 62.61 -8.19
CA LEU A 84 10.21 61.43 -7.33
C LEU A 84 8.91 60.65 -7.42
N ALA A 85 8.96 59.34 -7.17
CA ALA A 85 7.76 58.52 -7.01
C ALA A 85 7.08 58.78 -5.65
N LEU A 86 5.77 58.50 -5.56
CA LEU A 86 4.97 58.68 -4.34
C LEU A 86 5.59 58.10 -3.04
N PRO A 87 6.15 56.87 -3.00
CA PRO A 87 6.79 56.34 -1.79
C PRO A 87 8.04 57.13 -1.36
N ASP A 88 8.77 57.75 -2.30
CA ASP A 88 9.98 58.51 -2.01
C ASP A 88 9.64 59.89 -1.44
N VAL A 89 8.65 60.59 -2.01
CA VAL A 89 8.13 61.86 -1.45
C VAL A 89 7.58 61.64 -0.04
N LEU A 90 6.84 60.53 0.16
CA LEU A 90 6.35 60.13 1.48
C LEU A 90 7.49 59.85 2.47
N SER A 91 8.53 59.13 2.05
CA SER A 91 9.69 58.83 2.89
C SER A 91 10.51 60.09 3.22
N LEU A 92 10.68 60.98 2.24
CA LEU A 92 11.35 62.26 2.38
C LEU A 92 10.62 63.16 3.37
N SER A 93 9.27 63.22 3.32
CA SER A 93 8.42 63.94 4.29
C SER A 93 8.56 63.44 5.73
N ARG A 94 9.08 62.21 5.93
CA ARG A 94 9.32 61.60 7.25
C ARG A 94 10.78 61.70 7.70
N SER A 95 11.72 61.92 6.78
CA SER A 95 13.17 61.97 7.04
C SER A 95 13.65 63.22 7.80
N ASN A 96 13.05 64.39 7.55
CA ASN A 96 13.57 65.69 8.00
C ASN A 96 12.42 66.64 8.33
N LYS A 97 12.57 67.43 9.41
CA LYS A 97 11.60 68.45 9.82
C LYS A 97 11.36 69.52 8.75
N PHE A 98 12.39 69.89 7.98
CA PHE A 98 12.26 70.84 6.87
C PHE A 98 11.33 70.30 5.78
N PHE A 99 11.65 69.13 5.21
CA PHE A 99 10.82 68.49 4.19
C PHE A 99 9.42 68.14 4.72
N ARG A 100 9.29 67.72 5.99
CA ARG A 100 7.98 67.52 6.63
C ARG A 100 7.16 68.80 6.69
N GLN A 101 7.75 69.93 7.05
CA GLN A 101 7.04 71.20 7.11
C GLN A 101 6.63 71.66 5.70
N MET A 102 7.52 71.53 4.71
CA MET A 102 7.22 71.90 3.32
C MET A 102 6.14 71.01 2.71
N LEU A 103 6.32 69.69 2.70
CA LEU A 103 5.43 68.71 2.06
C LEU A 103 4.07 68.54 2.74
N MET A 104 3.91 69.02 3.99
CA MET A 104 2.63 69.02 4.72
C MET A 104 2.00 70.42 4.82
N THR A 105 2.61 71.46 4.22
CA THR A 105 1.97 72.78 4.11
C THR A 105 1.03 72.79 2.92
N ARG A 106 -0.24 73.16 3.11
CA ARG A 106 -1.26 73.22 2.05
C ARG A 106 -1.01 74.42 1.13
N SER A 107 -0.31 74.21 0.03
CA SER A 107 -0.05 75.20 -1.03
C SER A 107 -0.16 74.58 -2.42
N VAL A 108 -0.37 75.39 -3.46
CA VAL A 108 -0.43 74.94 -4.86
C VAL A 108 0.85 74.19 -5.26
N THR A 109 2.01 74.72 -4.88
CA THR A 109 3.32 74.10 -5.11
C THR A 109 3.42 72.72 -4.47
N THR A 110 2.89 72.56 -3.25
CA THR A 110 2.90 71.27 -2.54
C THR A 110 1.99 70.25 -3.21
N LEU A 111 0.79 70.68 -3.65
CA LEU A 111 -0.15 69.81 -4.37
C LEU A 111 0.43 69.35 -5.72
N SER A 112 1.13 70.25 -6.43
CA SER A 112 1.84 69.90 -7.67
C SER A 112 2.93 68.85 -7.47
N ILE A 113 3.69 68.90 -6.36
CA ILE A 113 4.66 67.86 -6.01
C ILE A 113 3.96 66.51 -5.80
N TRP A 114 2.91 66.47 -4.97
CA TRP A 114 2.23 65.20 -4.65
C TRP A 114 1.50 64.60 -5.85
N ARG A 115 0.92 65.41 -6.74
CA ARG A 115 0.27 64.94 -7.98
C ARG A 115 1.26 64.41 -8.99
N GLY A 116 2.36 65.15 -9.26
CA GLY A 116 3.46 64.63 -10.07
C GLY A 116 4.03 63.32 -9.51
N ALA A 117 4.12 63.19 -8.18
CA ALA A 117 4.58 61.96 -7.54
C ALA A 117 3.59 60.77 -7.66
N ILE A 118 2.28 61.02 -7.84
CA ILE A 118 1.29 59.99 -8.22
C ILE A 118 1.49 59.62 -9.70
N GLU A 119 1.58 60.60 -10.60
CA GLU A 119 1.79 60.42 -12.04
C GLU A 119 3.09 59.65 -12.36
N ASN A 120 4.14 59.81 -11.54
CA ASN A 120 5.40 59.09 -11.62
C ASN A 120 5.30 57.59 -11.24
N VAL A 121 4.12 57.06 -10.88
CA VAL A 121 3.91 55.64 -10.54
C VAL A 121 2.99 54.97 -11.57
N PRO A 122 3.53 54.17 -12.51
CA PRO A 122 2.72 53.48 -13.51
C PRO A 122 1.63 52.58 -12.89
N GLY A 123 0.40 52.72 -13.37
CA GLY A 123 -0.75 51.92 -12.95
C GLY A 123 -1.39 52.31 -11.61
N LEU A 124 -0.84 53.27 -10.87
CA LEU A 124 -1.48 53.82 -9.67
C LEU A 124 -2.66 54.72 -10.10
N PRO A 125 -3.90 54.48 -9.62
CA PRO A 125 -5.02 55.37 -9.95
C PRO A 125 -4.82 56.77 -9.31
N PRO A 126 -5.55 57.80 -9.80
CA PRO A 126 -5.51 59.13 -9.20
C PRO A 126 -6.00 59.11 -7.73
N CYS A 127 -5.61 60.13 -6.96
CA CYS A 127 -6.12 60.31 -5.60
C CYS A 127 -7.63 60.59 -5.65
N PRO A 128 -8.48 59.81 -4.94
CA PRO A 128 -9.92 60.03 -4.90
C PRO A 128 -10.25 61.24 -4.02
N GLU A 129 -11.42 61.86 -4.24
CA GLU A 129 -11.80 63.14 -3.60
C GLU A 129 -11.90 63.07 -2.06
N ASP A 130 -12.16 61.88 -1.51
CA ASP A 130 -12.25 61.65 -0.06
C ASP A 130 -10.89 61.58 0.68
N LEU A 131 -9.78 61.58 -0.06
CA LEU A 131 -8.42 61.56 0.47
C LEU A 131 -7.62 62.79 -0.02
N CYS A 132 -6.81 63.39 0.85
CA CYS A 132 -5.73 64.25 0.36
C CYS A 132 -4.50 63.41 -0.04
N GLU A 133 -3.70 63.91 -0.98
CA GLU A 133 -2.60 63.15 -1.59
C GLU A 133 -1.56 62.61 -0.57
N PRO A 134 -1.23 63.31 0.55
CA PRO A 134 -0.39 62.74 1.62
C PRO A 134 -1.04 61.60 2.42
N GLN A 135 -2.37 61.60 2.58
CA GLN A 135 -3.11 60.50 3.20
C GLN A 135 -3.16 59.30 2.26
N TYR A 136 -3.43 59.53 0.97
CA TYR A 136 -3.41 58.51 -0.07
C TYR A 136 -2.06 57.80 -0.17
N ALA A 137 -0.96 58.55 -0.24
CA ALA A 137 0.39 58.01 -0.17
C ALA A 137 0.62 57.15 1.09
N ALA A 138 0.17 57.62 2.25
CA ALA A 138 0.31 56.89 3.51
C ALA A 138 -0.55 55.61 3.56
N LEU A 139 -1.75 55.62 2.97
CA LEU A 139 -2.67 54.50 2.92
C LEU A 139 -2.10 53.36 2.06
N VAL A 140 -1.57 53.69 0.87
CA VAL A 140 -0.97 52.73 -0.07
C VAL A 140 0.35 52.15 0.48
N TYR A 141 1.33 53.01 0.74
CA TYR A 141 2.72 52.56 0.96
C TYR A 141 3.10 52.24 2.41
N THR A 142 2.17 52.36 3.36
CA THR A 142 2.50 52.19 4.79
C THR A 142 1.59 51.18 5.48
N LYS A 143 2.10 50.63 6.59
CA LYS A 143 1.50 49.49 7.30
C LYS A 143 0.98 49.91 8.68
N TYR A 144 0.22 51.02 8.72
CA TYR A 144 -0.37 51.59 9.93
C TYR A 144 -1.90 51.69 9.83
N CYS A 145 -2.60 51.56 10.95
CA CYS A 145 -4.05 51.71 11.04
C CYS A 145 -4.46 53.18 10.84
N SER A 146 -5.41 53.45 9.94
CA SER A 146 -5.94 54.79 9.64
C SER A 146 -6.58 55.46 10.87
N MET A 147 -7.18 54.67 11.77
CA MET A 147 -7.90 55.19 12.95
C MET A 147 -6.96 55.42 14.15
N CYS A 148 -6.23 54.39 14.60
CA CYS A 148 -5.43 54.44 15.83
C CYS A 148 -3.91 54.61 15.61
N GLY A 149 -3.42 54.55 14.37
CA GLY A 149 -1.98 54.65 14.06
C GLY A 149 -1.14 53.41 14.40
N THR A 150 -1.71 52.35 14.99
CA THR A 150 -1.00 51.10 15.32
C THR A 150 -0.49 50.40 14.05
N ARG A 151 0.74 49.85 14.09
CA ARG A 151 1.33 49.11 12.96
C ARG A 151 0.66 47.74 12.79
N ILE A 152 0.20 47.41 11.59
CA ILE A 152 -0.46 46.14 11.27
C ILE A 152 0.06 45.53 9.96
N VAL A 153 -0.07 44.21 9.79
CA VAL A 153 0.39 43.49 8.59
C VAL A 153 -0.65 43.54 7.46
N MET A 154 -1.94 43.66 7.82
CA MET A 154 -3.09 43.72 6.91
C MET A 154 -2.92 44.76 5.79
N ASP A 155 -3.54 44.45 4.65
CA ASP A 155 -3.62 45.40 3.54
C ASP A 155 -4.73 46.44 3.65
N MET A 156 -4.62 47.50 2.84
CA MET A 156 -5.66 48.53 2.78
C MET A 156 -6.89 47.97 2.08
N ASP A 157 -8.06 48.42 2.51
CA ASP A 157 -9.31 48.18 1.82
C ASP A 157 -9.57 49.34 0.85
N PRO A 158 -9.53 49.11 -0.47
CA PRO A 158 -9.76 50.18 -1.45
C PRO A 158 -11.24 50.59 -1.56
N TYR A 159 -12.17 49.76 -1.08
CA TYR A 159 -13.60 50.06 -1.12
C TYR A 159 -14.04 51.00 0.01
N LEU A 160 -13.35 50.96 1.17
CA LEU A 160 -13.56 51.88 2.29
C LEU A 160 -12.44 52.94 2.44
N ASN A 161 -11.38 52.90 1.63
CA ASN A 161 -10.16 53.73 1.74
C ASN A 161 -9.51 53.73 3.15
N VAL A 162 -9.55 52.60 3.86
CA VAL A 162 -8.91 52.46 5.19
C VAL A 162 -8.02 51.25 5.28
N ARG A 163 -6.99 51.34 6.14
CA ARG A 163 -6.22 50.20 6.63
C ARG A 163 -6.52 50.10 8.11
N ILE A 164 -7.09 49.00 8.61
CA ILE A 164 -7.73 48.98 9.93
C ILE A 164 -7.30 47.77 10.78
N CYS A 165 -7.01 47.99 12.07
CA CYS A 165 -6.67 46.91 13.00
C CYS A 165 -7.94 46.26 13.56
N LYS A 166 -7.84 45.02 14.06
CA LYS A 166 -9.00 44.25 14.57
C LYS A 166 -9.82 45.03 15.60
N ASP A 167 -9.13 45.66 16.55
CA ASP A 167 -9.73 46.44 17.63
C ASP A 167 -10.53 47.63 17.07
N CYS A 168 -10.01 48.29 16.02
CA CYS A 168 -10.71 49.38 15.35
C CYS A 168 -11.84 48.90 14.42
N VAL A 169 -11.84 47.64 13.93
CA VAL A 169 -12.98 47.08 13.19
C VAL A 169 -14.20 46.99 14.09
N GLU A 170 -14.05 46.47 15.31
CA GLU A 170 -15.18 46.35 16.24
C GLU A 170 -15.75 47.71 16.70
N ILE A 171 -14.95 48.79 16.64
CA ILE A 171 -15.32 50.14 17.08
C ILE A 171 -15.85 51.04 15.93
N HIS A 172 -15.31 50.92 14.71
CA HIS A 172 -15.55 51.89 13.62
C HIS A 172 -16.17 51.28 12.35
N VAL A 173 -16.59 50.01 12.39
CA VAL A 173 -17.20 49.32 11.25
C VAL A 173 -18.58 48.79 11.66
N THR A 174 -19.59 49.10 10.86
CA THR A 174 -20.96 48.58 10.96
C THR A 174 -21.13 47.50 9.89
N ARG A 175 -21.98 46.50 10.12
CA ARG A 175 -22.28 45.49 9.10
C ARG A 175 -23.32 46.04 8.12
N ALA A 176 -23.23 45.67 6.85
CA ALA A 176 -24.19 46.14 5.83
C ALA A 176 -25.57 45.45 5.92
N ASP A 177 -25.80 44.58 6.91
CA ASP A 177 -27.11 44.06 7.32
C ASP A 177 -27.61 44.66 8.65
N GLU A 178 -26.92 45.68 9.18
CA GLU A 178 -27.33 46.54 10.31
C GLU A 178 -27.76 47.95 9.85
N VAL A 179 -27.82 48.19 8.54
CA VAL A 179 -28.12 49.49 7.90
C VAL A 179 -29.43 49.36 7.11
N GLU A 180 -30.28 50.39 7.13
CA GLU A 180 -31.54 50.43 6.35
C GLU A 180 -31.25 50.29 4.84
N ASP A 181 -31.99 49.42 4.16
CA ASP A 181 -31.70 49.02 2.77
C ASP A 181 -31.84 50.21 1.79
N GLU A 182 -32.74 51.15 2.09
CA GLU A 182 -32.92 52.42 1.39
C GLU A 182 -31.64 53.28 1.40
N LEU A 183 -30.96 53.36 2.55
CA LEU A 183 -29.73 54.14 2.72
C LEU A 183 -28.50 53.40 2.18
N ARG A 184 -28.52 52.07 2.19
CA ARG A 184 -27.39 51.21 1.85
C ARG A 184 -26.80 51.49 0.47
N HIS A 185 -27.62 51.88 -0.50
CA HIS A 185 -27.17 52.22 -1.85
C HIS A 185 -26.32 53.51 -1.94
N LEU A 186 -26.37 54.34 -0.89
CA LEU A 186 -25.62 55.60 -0.76
C LEU A 186 -24.32 55.45 0.05
N ILE A 187 -24.08 54.27 0.63
CA ILE A 187 -22.98 54.02 1.56
C ILE A 187 -21.96 53.03 0.93
N PRO A 188 -20.65 53.33 0.89
CA PRO A 188 -19.65 52.38 0.40
C PRO A 188 -19.58 51.10 1.25
N GLU A 189 -19.91 49.94 0.66
CA GLU A 189 -19.74 48.61 1.30
C GLU A 189 -18.44 47.90 0.88
N SER A 190 -17.90 47.05 1.76
CA SER A 190 -16.77 46.17 1.47
C SER A 190 -16.93 44.78 2.08
N ARG A 191 -16.34 43.78 1.39
CA ARG A 191 -16.26 42.38 1.85
C ARG A 191 -14.82 41.95 2.21
N ASN A 192 -13.87 42.89 2.20
CA ASN A 192 -12.46 42.60 2.55
C ASN A 192 -12.22 42.65 4.07
N ILE A 193 -12.89 43.58 4.76
CA ILE A 193 -12.89 43.69 6.23
C ILE A 193 -13.84 42.64 6.83
N ARG A 194 -13.48 42.11 8.00
CA ARG A 194 -14.25 41.10 8.74
C ARG A 194 -14.42 41.54 10.20
N LYS A 195 -15.65 41.90 10.56
CA LYS A 195 -16.11 42.08 11.95
C LYS A 195 -16.48 40.72 12.54
N ALA A 196 -16.47 40.57 13.87
CA ALA A 196 -16.95 39.38 14.55
C ALA A 196 -18.44 39.07 14.28
N GLY A 197 -18.89 37.86 14.60
CA GLY A 197 -20.31 37.47 14.57
C GLY A 197 -20.74 36.62 13.37
N ARG A 198 -20.63 37.12 12.13
CA ARG A 198 -21.00 36.33 10.91
C ARG A 198 -20.02 36.56 9.76
N TYR A 199 -19.53 35.48 9.15
CA TYR A 199 -18.67 35.51 7.97
C TYR A 199 -19.45 35.90 6.69
N GLY A 200 -18.76 36.50 5.72
CA GLY A 200 -19.26 36.70 4.35
C GLY A 200 -20.16 37.92 4.11
N VAL A 201 -20.68 38.55 5.15
CA VAL A 201 -21.50 39.78 5.04
C VAL A 201 -20.61 41.00 4.80
N ALA A 202 -21.09 41.95 4.00
CA ALA A 202 -20.40 43.20 3.74
C ALA A 202 -20.41 44.15 4.94
N THR A 203 -19.55 45.16 4.88
CA THR A 203 -19.24 46.07 6.00
C THR A 203 -19.05 47.50 5.50
N CYS A 204 -19.49 48.46 6.31
CA CYS A 204 -19.45 49.89 6.04
C CYS A 204 -18.72 50.61 7.18
N LEU A 205 -18.12 51.78 6.95
CA LEU A 205 -17.60 52.57 8.06
C LEU A 205 -18.75 53.17 8.86
N THR A 206 -18.75 53.03 10.18
CA THR A 206 -19.82 53.54 11.05
C THR A 206 -20.01 55.06 10.91
N ARG A 207 -18.91 55.80 10.68
CA ARG A 207 -18.97 57.23 10.35
C ARG A 207 -19.80 57.49 9.10
N ASP A 208 -19.46 56.82 8.00
CA ASP A 208 -20.05 57.03 6.68
C ASP A 208 -21.55 56.66 6.67
N VAL A 209 -21.93 55.64 7.45
CA VAL A 209 -23.33 55.31 7.77
C VAL A 209 -23.99 56.51 8.48
N THR A 210 -23.43 56.97 9.61
CA THR A 210 -24.03 58.10 10.36
C THR A 210 -24.05 59.43 9.62
N GLU A 211 -23.14 59.66 8.66
CA GLU A 211 -23.13 60.84 7.80
C GLU A 211 -24.28 60.78 6.77
N VAL A 212 -24.61 59.61 6.23
CA VAL A 212 -25.76 59.40 5.33
C VAL A 212 -27.09 59.43 6.09
N GLU A 213 -27.19 58.76 7.24
CA GLU A 213 -28.37 58.84 8.13
C GLU A 213 -28.66 60.29 8.51
N GLN A 214 -27.66 61.04 8.97
CA GLN A 214 -27.82 62.44 9.34
C GLN A 214 -28.18 63.33 8.15
N TRP A 215 -27.67 63.03 6.94
CA TRP A 215 -28.06 63.76 5.74
C TRP A 215 -29.53 63.48 5.37
N TYR A 216 -29.98 62.23 5.47
CA TYR A 216 -31.31 61.80 5.06
C TYR A 216 -32.42 62.27 6.03
N TYR A 217 -32.27 62.07 7.36
CA TYR A 217 -33.33 62.37 8.33
C TYR A 217 -33.33 63.80 8.91
N ASN A 218 -32.23 64.59 8.78
CA ASN A 218 -32.24 65.99 9.24
C ASN A 218 -32.81 66.98 8.20
N LEU A 219 -33.29 66.49 7.05
CA LEU A 219 -34.05 67.30 6.10
C LEU A 219 -35.51 67.41 6.59
N PRO A 220 -36.10 68.63 6.72
CA PRO A 220 -37.39 68.80 7.39
C PRO A 220 -38.56 68.06 6.72
N ALA A 221 -39.04 67.01 7.37
CA ALA A 221 -40.23 66.27 6.94
C ALA A 221 -41.48 67.17 7.02
N GLY A 222 -42.00 67.57 5.86
CA GLY A 222 -43.24 68.33 5.73
C GLY A 222 -43.17 69.65 4.94
N ASP A 223 -41.96 70.16 4.65
CA ASP A 223 -41.76 71.28 3.71
C ASP A 223 -40.46 71.07 2.93
N HIS A 224 -40.56 70.28 1.86
CA HIS A 224 -39.44 70.01 0.97
C HIS A 224 -39.14 71.26 0.15
N GLY A 225 -38.14 72.04 0.57
CA GLY A 225 -37.56 73.15 -0.20
C GLY A 225 -36.78 72.72 -1.46
N TYR A 226 -37.15 71.57 -2.04
CA TYR A 226 -36.62 70.92 -3.23
C TYR A 226 -37.79 70.26 -3.97
N SER A 227 -37.80 70.26 -5.31
CA SER A 227 -38.76 69.44 -6.06
C SER A 227 -38.46 67.93 -5.92
N GLU A 228 -39.42 67.10 -6.35
CA GLU A 228 -39.24 65.66 -6.48
C GLU A 228 -38.03 65.34 -7.38
N ASP A 229 -37.88 66.06 -8.50
CA ASP A 229 -36.71 65.96 -9.40
C ASP A 229 -35.38 66.34 -8.71
N GLU A 230 -35.39 67.36 -7.84
CA GLU A 230 -34.20 67.81 -7.12
C GLU A 230 -33.79 66.85 -6.00
N TRP A 231 -34.76 66.14 -5.40
CA TRP A 231 -34.50 65.05 -4.45
C TRP A 231 -33.90 63.83 -5.16
N ASP A 232 -34.51 63.38 -6.26
CA ASP A 232 -33.99 62.26 -7.04
C ASP A 232 -32.59 62.57 -7.60
N ALA A 233 -32.35 63.78 -8.11
CA ALA A 233 -31.03 64.22 -8.54
C ALA A 233 -29.97 64.17 -7.40
N LYS A 234 -30.38 64.32 -6.13
CA LYS A 234 -29.49 64.19 -4.96
C LYS A 234 -29.23 62.74 -4.59
N LEU A 235 -30.22 61.86 -4.66
CA LEU A 235 -30.03 60.42 -4.52
C LEU A 235 -29.08 59.89 -5.61
N ASP A 236 -29.29 60.30 -6.87
CA ASP A 236 -28.44 59.90 -7.99
C ASP A 236 -27.00 60.45 -7.85
N GLU A 237 -26.81 61.65 -7.31
CA GLU A 237 -25.48 62.18 -6.96
C GLU A 237 -24.77 61.29 -5.91
N GLY A 238 -25.50 60.80 -4.91
CA GLY A 238 -25.00 59.86 -3.89
C GLY A 238 -24.66 58.48 -4.46
N VAL A 239 -25.61 57.85 -5.17
CA VAL A 239 -25.41 56.56 -5.84
C VAL A 239 -24.25 56.63 -6.84
N LYS A 240 -24.10 57.75 -7.56
CA LYS A 240 -22.96 57.99 -8.45
C LYS A 240 -21.63 58.01 -7.69
N LYS A 241 -21.53 58.71 -6.56
CA LYS A 241 -20.31 58.71 -5.73
C LYS A 241 -19.91 57.31 -5.27
N VAL A 242 -20.88 56.48 -4.85
CA VAL A 242 -20.63 55.06 -4.51
C VAL A 242 -20.16 54.27 -5.73
N ARG A 243 -20.79 54.47 -6.90
CA ARG A 243 -20.43 53.83 -8.17
C ARG A 243 -19.01 54.18 -8.62
N ASP A 244 -18.64 55.46 -8.56
CA ASP A 244 -17.31 55.97 -8.91
C ASP A 244 -16.25 55.52 -7.89
N ARG A 245 -16.62 55.38 -6.61
CA ARG A 245 -15.75 54.77 -5.59
C ARG A 245 -15.54 53.27 -5.84
N ILE A 246 -16.54 52.54 -6.33
CA ILE A 246 -16.42 51.12 -6.72
C ILE A 246 -15.54 50.92 -7.96
N THR A 247 -15.57 51.82 -8.95
CA THR A 247 -14.69 51.74 -10.13
C THR A 247 -13.23 52.01 -9.77
N TYR A 248 -12.96 53.08 -9.00
CA TYR A 248 -11.64 53.35 -8.41
C TYR A 248 -11.16 52.17 -7.54
N ALA A 249 -12.03 51.58 -6.71
CA ALA A 249 -11.65 50.50 -5.80
C ALA A 249 -11.19 49.23 -6.53
N LYS A 250 -11.76 48.95 -7.72
CA LYS A 250 -11.30 47.86 -8.60
C LYS A 250 -9.89 48.13 -9.14
N GLN A 251 -9.67 49.32 -9.71
CA GLN A 251 -8.36 49.74 -10.23
C GLN A 251 -7.26 49.69 -9.15
N MET A 252 -7.55 50.22 -7.96
CA MET A 252 -6.62 50.15 -6.81
C MET A 252 -6.37 48.70 -6.37
N LYS A 253 -7.39 47.85 -6.35
CA LYS A 253 -7.22 46.42 -6.03
C LYS A 253 -6.32 45.70 -7.03
N GLU A 254 -6.48 45.97 -8.32
CA GLU A 254 -5.64 45.42 -9.39
C GLU A 254 -4.18 45.90 -9.26
N PHE A 255 -3.97 47.20 -9.01
CA PHE A 255 -2.65 47.78 -8.74
C PHE A 255 -1.97 47.15 -7.51
N LEU A 256 -2.69 46.98 -6.39
CA LEU A 256 -2.16 46.35 -5.17
C LEU A 256 -1.82 44.87 -5.37
N LEU A 257 -2.62 44.14 -6.15
CA LEU A 257 -2.35 42.75 -6.52
C LEU A 257 -1.11 42.65 -7.43
N HIS A 258 -0.96 43.56 -8.40
CA HIS A 258 0.23 43.64 -9.24
C HIS A 258 1.49 43.92 -8.41
N MET A 259 1.46 44.95 -7.55
CA MET A 259 2.55 45.26 -6.62
C MET A 259 2.95 44.06 -5.74
N ALA A 260 1.96 43.33 -5.21
CA ALA A 260 2.21 42.15 -4.39
C ALA A 260 2.83 41.01 -5.20
N LYS A 261 2.39 40.81 -6.44
CA LYS A 261 2.93 39.81 -7.38
C LYS A 261 4.38 40.12 -7.76
N THR A 262 4.67 41.32 -8.28
CA THR A 262 6.05 41.71 -8.67
C THR A 262 7.02 41.57 -7.50
N ARG A 263 6.60 41.96 -6.28
CA ARG A 263 7.40 41.79 -5.07
C ARG A 263 7.64 40.32 -4.69
N ALA A 264 6.69 39.42 -4.96
CA ALA A 264 6.89 37.99 -4.76
C ALA A 264 7.89 37.43 -5.79
N GLU A 265 7.76 37.82 -7.06
CA GLU A 265 8.68 37.45 -8.15
C GLU A 265 10.11 37.93 -7.88
N GLU A 266 10.31 39.17 -7.40
CA GLU A 266 11.60 39.69 -6.91
C GLU A 266 12.18 38.83 -5.77
N ILE A 267 11.35 38.48 -4.79
CA ILE A 267 11.75 37.67 -3.62
C ILE A 267 12.15 36.26 -4.04
N ASP A 268 11.42 35.64 -4.96
CA ASP A 268 11.68 34.28 -5.41
C ASP A 268 12.87 34.20 -6.38
N LEU A 269 13.09 35.22 -7.21
CA LEU A 269 14.32 35.39 -7.99
C LEU A 269 15.55 35.50 -7.07
N LEU A 270 15.47 36.26 -5.97
CA LEU A 270 16.55 36.37 -4.98
C LEU A 270 16.80 35.05 -4.23
N LYS A 271 15.76 34.26 -3.92
CA LYS A 271 15.93 32.90 -3.39
C LYS A 271 16.62 31.98 -4.39
N GLU A 272 16.24 32.06 -5.67
CA GLU A 272 16.76 31.17 -6.70
C GLU A 272 18.22 31.47 -7.04
N GLN A 273 18.59 32.74 -7.20
CA GLN A 273 20.00 33.16 -7.29
C GLN A 273 20.82 32.63 -6.10
N ARG A 274 20.27 32.74 -4.88
CA ARG A 274 20.92 32.22 -3.66
C ARG A 274 21.04 30.70 -3.65
N ARG A 275 20.02 29.95 -4.10
CA ARG A 275 20.10 28.48 -4.26
C ARG A 275 21.22 28.08 -5.22
N GLN A 276 21.36 28.79 -6.34
CA GLN A 276 22.38 28.51 -7.36
C GLN A 276 23.80 28.85 -6.88
N ASP A 277 23.99 29.99 -6.19
CA ASP A 277 25.27 30.32 -5.55
C ASP A 277 25.65 29.33 -4.44
N ILE A 278 24.66 28.86 -3.65
CA ILE A 278 24.87 27.80 -2.66
C ILE A 278 25.26 26.49 -3.36
N LYS A 279 24.55 26.07 -4.42
CA LYS A 279 24.85 24.85 -5.18
C LYS A 279 26.28 24.88 -5.70
N ARG A 280 26.69 25.97 -6.35
CA ARG A 280 28.07 26.15 -6.87
C ARG A 280 29.11 26.02 -5.75
N ARG A 281 28.95 26.77 -4.65
CA ARG A 281 29.88 26.74 -3.51
C ARG A 281 29.93 25.39 -2.77
N LEU A 282 28.89 24.57 -2.86
CA LEU A 282 28.91 23.19 -2.36
C LEU A 282 29.66 22.25 -3.31
N GLN A 283 29.49 22.40 -4.63
CA GLN A 283 30.28 21.68 -5.64
C GLN A 283 31.77 22.01 -5.51
N ASP A 284 32.11 23.29 -5.40
CA ASP A 284 33.49 23.78 -5.18
C ASP A 284 34.12 23.21 -3.88
N ALA A 285 33.30 22.82 -2.91
CA ALA A 285 33.70 22.23 -1.63
C ALA A 285 33.67 20.69 -1.59
N GLY A 286 33.45 20.01 -2.73
CA GLY A 286 33.47 18.55 -2.81
C GLY A 286 32.19 17.84 -2.33
N TRP A 287 31.04 18.51 -2.42
CA TRP A 287 29.72 17.91 -2.19
C TRP A 287 29.04 17.56 -3.53
N GLU A 288 28.35 16.42 -3.56
CA GLU A 288 27.61 15.94 -4.74
C GLU A 288 26.14 16.36 -4.67
N GLU A 289 25.45 16.39 -5.82
CA GLU A 289 24.01 16.73 -5.90
C GLU A 289 23.14 15.87 -4.98
N ARG A 290 23.48 14.58 -4.87
CA ARG A 290 22.83 13.65 -3.94
C ARG A 290 22.97 14.03 -2.46
N ASP A 291 24.07 14.68 -2.06
CA ASP A 291 24.30 15.05 -0.66
C ASP A 291 23.34 16.15 -0.16
N TRP A 292 22.82 17.01 -1.06
CA TRP A 292 21.82 18.05 -0.70
C TRP A 292 20.39 17.77 -1.18
N ILE A 293 20.10 16.58 -1.71
CA ILE A 293 18.72 16.13 -1.98
C ILE A 293 18.22 15.36 -0.76
N PHE A 294 17.29 15.98 -0.02
CA PHE A 294 16.80 15.52 1.28
C PHE A 294 15.37 14.96 1.23
N PRO A 295 15.05 13.92 2.03
CA PRO A 295 13.67 13.56 2.35
C PRO A 295 12.89 14.72 2.99
N GLU A 296 11.60 14.80 2.72
CA GLU A 296 10.71 15.93 3.08
C GLU A 296 10.79 16.39 4.55
N PHE A 297 10.95 15.45 5.49
CA PHE A 297 11.05 15.76 6.92
C PHE A 297 12.36 16.47 7.31
N VAL A 298 13.44 16.27 6.55
CA VAL A 298 14.71 17.03 6.71
C VAL A 298 14.67 18.31 5.86
N ALA A 299 14.05 18.25 4.68
CA ALA A 299 13.97 19.37 3.74
C ALA A 299 13.48 20.67 4.41
N ARG A 300 12.48 20.62 5.30
CA ARG A 300 11.99 21.80 6.03
C ARG A 300 13.05 22.55 6.85
N LYS A 301 14.09 21.89 7.38
CA LYS A 301 15.22 22.55 8.06
C LYS A 301 16.31 23.02 7.09
N TRP A 302 16.44 22.35 5.95
CA TRP A 302 17.36 22.77 4.88
C TRP A 302 16.86 24.03 4.17
N SER A 303 15.58 24.04 3.77
CA SER A 303 14.90 25.18 3.14
C SER A 303 15.04 26.47 3.96
N SER A 304 14.92 26.43 5.29
CA SER A 304 15.04 27.65 6.10
C SER A 304 16.47 28.24 6.17
N LEU A 305 17.51 27.46 5.85
CA LEU A 305 18.90 27.93 5.69
C LEU A 305 19.15 28.51 4.29
N VAL A 306 18.55 27.87 3.27
CA VAL A 306 18.78 28.15 1.86
C VAL A 306 17.90 29.29 1.34
N GLU A 307 16.60 29.29 1.64
CA GLU A 307 15.56 30.13 1.00
C GLU A 307 15.41 31.54 1.61
N SER A 308 16.49 32.10 2.14
CA SER A 308 16.50 33.48 2.64
C SER A 308 16.59 34.48 1.48
N PRO A 309 15.69 35.47 1.35
CA PRO A 309 15.74 36.47 0.27
C PRO A 309 16.82 37.55 0.55
N GLN A 310 18.08 37.12 0.61
CA GLN A 310 19.26 37.96 0.84
C GLN A 310 20.46 37.40 0.07
N ALA A 311 21.16 38.28 -0.66
CA ALA A 311 22.35 37.93 -1.43
C ALA A 311 23.44 37.25 -0.57
N LEU A 312 24.08 36.22 -1.11
CA LEU A 312 25.04 35.38 -0.38
C LEU A 312 26.43 36.03 -0.33
N THR A 313 26.58 37.07 0.49
CA THR A 313 27.91 37.67 0.75
C THR A 313 28.86 36.67 1.41
N GLU A 314 30.17 36.83 1.21
CA GLU A 314 31.18 35.90 1.76
C GLU A 314 31.09 35.75 3.29
N ARG A 315 30.84 36.86 4.00
CA ARG A 315 30.65 36.88 5.45
C ARG A 315 29.37 36.17 5.91
N ALA A 316 28.39 35.98 5.02
CA ALA A 316 27.21 35.16 5.27
C ALA A 316 27.51 33.69 4.97
N TRP A 317 28.20 33.37 3.89
CA TRP A 317 28.63 32.00 3.56
C TRP A 317 29.49 31.38 4.67
N GLN A 318 30.49 32.11 5.17
CA GLN A 318 31.35 31.69 6.29
C GLN A 318 30.60 31.33 7.58
N LYS A 319 29.39 31.86 7.77
CA LYS A 319 28.50 31.52 8.90
C LYS A 319 27.49 30.42 8.58
N LEU A 320 27.09 30.32 7.31
CA LEU A 320 26.08 29.38 6.84
C LEU A 320 26.66 27.98 6.63
N TYR A 321 27.82 27.87 5.98
CA TYR A 321 28.43 26.58 5.62
C TYR A 321 28.64 25.64 6.82
N PRO A 322 29.17 26.08 7.99
CA PRO A 322 29.29 25.20 9.16
C PRO A 322 27.96 24.66 9.71
N SER A 323 26.84 25.36 9.49
CA SER A 323 25.51 24.85 9.86
C SER A 323 24.89 23.88 8.84
N MET A 324 25.44 23.83 7.62
CA MET A 324 24.96 22.95 6.54
C MET A 324 25.68 21.60 6.55
N VAL A 325 26.99 21.57 6.86
CA VAL A 325 27.82 20.35 6.87
C VAL A 325 27.20 19.18 7.66
N PRO A 326 26.62 19.35 8.87
CA PRO A 326 26.02 18.23 9.60
C PRO A 326 24.84 17.56 8.86
N TYR A 327 24.05 18.33 8.12
CA TYR A 327 22.95 17.79 7.30
C TYR A 327 23.49 17.05 6.07
N LEU A 328 24.49 17.64 5.40
CA LEU A 328 25.16 17.04 4.24
C LEU A 328 25.83 15.72 4.60
N GLU A 329 26.58 15.66 5.72
CA GLU A 329 27.16 14.42 6.23
C GLU A 329 26.09 13.36 6.56
N GLN A 330 25.03 13.76 7.27
CA GLN A 330 23.93 12.85 7.62
C GLN A 330 23.29 12.25 6.36
N ASN A 331 23.07 13.06 5.34
CA ASN A 331 22.46 12.65 4.08
C ASN A 331 23.41 11.79 3.23
N ARG A 332 24.70 12.14 3.15
CA ARG A 332 25.76 11.33 2.51
C ARG A 332 25.84 9.93 3.12
N ARG A 333 25.77 9.82 4.45
CA ARG A 333 25.70 8.54 5.19
C ARG A 333 24.41 7.77 4.86
N TRP A 334 23.24 8.44 4.90
CA TRP A 334 21.94 7.84 4.58
C TRP A 334 21.87 7.31 3.13
N HIS A 335 22.26 8.12 2.15
CA HIS A 335 22.34 7.70 0.74
C HIS A 335 23.30 6.53 0.56
N THR A 336 24.45 6.53 1.23
CA THR A 336 25.40 5.40 1.17
C THR A 336 24.77 4.12 1.73
N GLN A 337 24.12 4.17 2.91
CA GLN A 337 23.41 3.04 3.48
C GLN A 337 22.25 2.56 2.59
N ARG A 338 21.47 3.49 2.02
CA ARG A 338 20.38 3.18 1.07
C ARG A 338 20.93 2.51 -0.20
N SER A 339 22.03 3.00 -0.77
CA SER A 339 22.69 2.36 -1.92
C SER A 339 23.15 0.94 -1.59
N LYS A 340 23.74 0.69 -0.41
CA LYS A 340 24.10 -0.67 0.03
C LYS A 340 22.89 -1.60 0.16
N LEU A 341 21.80 -1.12 0.76
CA LEU A 341 20.55 -1.89 0.88
C LEU A 341 19.91 -2.18 -0.49
N VAL A 342 19.90 -1.21 -1.41
CA VAL A 342 19.43 -1.39 -2.78
C VAL A 342 20.32 -2.37 -3.56
N ARG A 343 21.65 -2.32 -3.39
CA ARG A 343 22.58 -3.31 -3.96
C ARG A 343 22.33 -4.71 -3.40
N LYS A 344 22.27 -4.91 -2.08
CA LYS A 344 21.96 -6.23 -1.46
C LYS A 344 20.59 -6.75 -1.94
N GLY A 345 19.59 -5.87 -2.06
CA GLY A 345 18.27 -6.23 -2.63
C GLY A 345 18.31 -6.63 -4.11
N LYS A 346 19.10 -5.96 -4.95
CA LYS A 346 19.32 -6.37 -6.35
C LYS A 346 20.12 -7.68 -6.44
N ARG A 347 21.21 -7.84 -5.68
CA ARG A 347 22.02 -9.08 -5.60
C ARG A 347 21.14 -10.28 -5.23
N LEU A 348 20.31 -10.15 -4.19
CA LEU A 348 19.37 -11.19 -3.76
C LEU A 348 18.36 -11.59 -4.86
N ARG A 349 17.86 -10.63 -5.65
CA ARG A 349 16.96 -10.92 -6.79
C ARG A 349 17.70 -11.59 -7.96
N ARG A 350 18.95 -11.22 -8.24
CA ARG A 350 19.78 -11.85 -9.28
C ARG A 350 20.12 -13.30 -8.87
N MET A 351 20.66 -13.49 -7.66
CA MET A 351 20.96 -14.79 -7.04
C MET A 351 19.76 -15.75 -7.10
N ARG A 352 18.57 -15.29 -6.71
CA ARG A 352 17.34 -16.09 -6.77
C ARG A 352 16.99 -16.58 -8.18
N ARG A 353 17.22 -15.77 -9.23
CA ARG A 353 16.99 -16.21 -10.62
C ARG A 353 18.03 -17.25 -11.06
N LEU A 354 19.30 -17.07 -10.68
CA LEU A 354 20.38 -18.01 -11.00
C LEU A 354 20.15 -19.38 -10.35
N LEU A 355 19.83 -19.41 -9.04
CA LEU A 355 19.50 -20.65 -8.31
C LEU A 355 18.25 -21.34 -8.85
N VAL A 356 17.20 -20.59 -9.21
CA VAL A 356 16.01 -21.17 -9.87
C VAL A 356 16.33 -21.69 -11.28
N GLY A 357 17.29 -21.08 -11.98
CA GLY A 357 17.84 -21.61 -13.24
C GLY A 357 18.46 -22.99 -13.02
N ILE A 358 19.36 -23.14 -12.04
CA ILE A 358 19.94 -24.45 -11.67
C ILE A 358 18.84 -25.46 -11.31
N ARG A 359 17.87 -25.08 -10.47
CA ARG A 359 16.73 -25.95 -10.10
C ARG A 359 15.94 -26.43 -11.31
N ASN A 360 15.68 -25.54 -12.27
CA ASN A 360 14.92 -25.87 -13.47
C ASN A 360 15.73 -26.72 -14.47
N GLN A 361 17.06 -26.71 -14.38
CA GLN A 361 17.98 -27.55 -15.15
C GLN A 361 18.35 -28.87 -14.44
N SER A 362 17.80 -29.15 -13.24
CA SER A 362 18.22 -30.28 -12.39
C SER A 362 17.22 -31.43 -12.45
N TYR A 363 17.56 -32.48 -13.20
CA TYR A 363 16.72 -33.66 -13.44
C TYR A 363 17.40 -34.95 -12.97
N LEU A 364 16.61 -35.89 -12.46
CA LEU A 364 16.98 -37.29 -12.22
C LEU A 364 16.75 -38.13 -13.48
N LEU A 365 15.63 -37.90 -14.17
CA LEU A 365 15.32 -38.44 -15.49
C LEU A 365 14.82 -37.32 -16.38
N GLU A 366 15.47 -37.15 -17.53
CA GLU A 366 15.03 -36.23 -18.58
C GLU A 366 13.79 -36.81 -19.29
N ALA A 367 12.98 -35.95 -19.91
CA ALA A 367 11.84 -36.39 -20.72
C ALA A 367 12.31 -36.73 -22.14
N ASN A 368 11.77 -37.80 -22.72
CA ASN A 368 12.07 -38.19 -24.10
C ASN A 368 11.31 -37.28 -25.08
N GLY A 369 11.89 -36.11 -25.35
CA GLY A 369 11.52 -35.21 -26.44
C GLY A 369 12.71 -35.00 -27.37
N GLU A 370 12.46 -35.01 -28.69
CA GLU A 370 13.48 -34.67 -29.68
C GLU A 370 13.93 -33.21 -29.51
N GLY A 371 15.20 -32.93 -29.83
CA GLY A 371 15.82 -31.64 -29.53
C GLY A 371 15.19 -30.47 -30.27
N ILE A 372 14.40 -29.66 -29.56
CA ILE A 372 14.00 -28.32 -29.99
C ILE A 372 15.20 -27.39 -29.75
N SER A 373 15.60 -26.62 -30.77
CA SER A 373 16.70 -25.67 -30.66
C SER A 373 16.34 -24.50 -29.75
N GLU A 374 17.33 -24.05 -28.95
CA GLU A 374 17.27 -22.76 -28.26
C GLU A 374 17.57 -21.64 -29.26
N ASP A 375 16.58 -21.27 -30.07
CA ASP A 375 16.61 -20.04 -30.85
C ASP A 375 15.97 -18.91 -30.03
N GLU A 376 16.79 -17.96 -29.59
CA GLU A 376 16.36 -16.72 -28.94
C GLU A 376 15.73 -15.78 -29.98
N ASP A 377 14.61 -15.13 -29.66
CA ASP A 377 14.22 -13.91 -30.38
C ASP A 377 13.50 -12.90 -29.47
N GLU A 378 13.82 -11.62 -29.67
CA GLU A 378 13.24 -10.49 -28.92
C GLU A 378 12.18 -9.76 -29.77
N THR A 379 11.48 -8.79 -29.16
CA THR A 379 10.50 -7.88 -29.81
C THR A 379 9.20 -8.59 -30.25
N GLY A 380 8.14 -7.90 -30.68
CA GLY A 380 7.91 -6.46 -30.85
C GLY A 380 6.40 -6.14 -30.80
N ASP A 381 6.04 -4.86 -30.89
CA ASP A 381 4.67 -4.39 -30.59
C ASP A 381 3.81 -4.11 -31.83
N ASP A 382 2.49 -4.11 -31.58
CA ASP A 382 1.44 -3.31 -32.24
C ASP A 382 0.85 -3.65 -33.64
N SER A 383 -0.42 -3.21 -33.77
CA SER A 383 -1.21 -2.89 -34.98
C SER A 383 -2.13 -3.93 -35.68
N VAL A 384 -3.34 -3.41 -35.94
CA VAL A 384 -4.55 -3.95 -36.59
C VAL A 384 -4.47 -3.98 -38.14
N ASP A 385 -5.29 -4.80 -38.84
CA ASP A 385 -6.58 -4.32 -39.42
C ASP A 385 -7.50 -5.37 -40.11
N ALA A 386 -8.79 -5.00 -40.20
CA ALA A 386 -9.84 -5.27 -41.21
C ALA A 386 -10.12 -6.66 -41.86
N ALA A 387 -11.40 -7.09 -41.70
CA ALA A 387 -12.35 -7.57 -42.75
C ALA A 387 -12.11 -8.91 -43.50
N ALA A 388 -13.12 -9.66 -43.99
CA ALA A 388 -14.59 -9.72 -43.75
C ALA A 388 -15.21 -10.94 -44.49
N SER A 389 -16.54 -11.16 -44.31
CA SER A 389 -17.52 -11.77 -45.27
C SER A 389 -18.07 -13.19 -45.01
N HIS A 390 -19.41 -13.25 -44.94
CA HIS A 390 -20.36 -14.32 -45.34
C HIS A 390 -20.10 -15.80 -44.92
N MET A 391 -20.93 -16.46 -44.11
CA MET A 391 -22.38 -16.77 -44.21
C MET A 391 -22.79 -17.81 -45.27
N SER A 392 -23.09 -19.03 -44.79
CA SER A 392 -24.27 -19.88 -45.09
C SER A 392 -24.24 -21.04 -44.07
N LEU A 393 -25.23 -21.27 -43.19
CA LEU A 393 -26.63 -21.65 -43.40
C LEU A 393 -26.83 -22.99 -44.13
N SER A 394 -27.04 -24.03 -43.34
CA SER A 394 -28.01 -25.10 -43.61
C SER A 394 -28.51 -25.65 -42.27
N GLU A 395 -29.83 -25.70 -42.10
CA GLU A 395 -30.50 -26.57 -41.11
C GLU A 395 -30.23 -28.07 -41.49
N ASP A 396 -30.60 -29.11 -40.74
CA ASP A 396 -31.87 -29.31 -40.04
C ASP A 396 -31.90 -30.59 -39.17
N GLU A 397 -33.08 -30.86 -38.60
CA GLU A 397 -33.59 -32.16 -38.12
C GLU A 397 -33.06 -32.77 -36.82
N SER A 398 -34.00 -33.32 -36.03
CA SER A 398 -33.74 -33.92 -34.73
C SER A 398 -34.49 -35.24 -34.54
N SER A 399 -33.81 -36.26 -34.02
CA SER A 399 -34.44 -37.45 -33.42
C SER A 399 -33.58 -37.90 -32.23
N SER A 400 -34.10 -38.12 -31.01
CA SER A 400 -35.31 -38.81 -30.54
C SER A 400 -35.09 -40.31 -30.29
N SER A 401 -34.65 -40.62 -29.06
CA SER A 401 -34.93 -41.83 -28.27
C SER A 401 -34.65 -43.23 -28.86
N THR A 402 -33.87 -44.02 -28.12
CA THR A 402 -34.43 -45.11 -27.29
C THR A 402 -33.59 -45.30 -26.01
N GLU A 403 -34.23 -45.82 -24.96
CA GLU A 403 -33.55 -46.44 -23.81
C GLU A 403 -33.50 -47.95 -24.06
N ASP A 404 -32.35 -48.59 -23.82
CA ASP A 404 -32.22 -50.06 -23.81
C ASP A 404 -31.42 -50.50 -22.57
N GLU A 405 -31.98 -51.42 -21.79
CA GLU A 405 -31.28 -52.08 -20.70
C GLU A 405 -30.35 -53.17 -21.25
N PHE A 406 -29.09 -53.20 -20.80
CA PHE A 406 -28.20 -54.35 -21.06
C PHE A 406 -27.48 -54.82 -19.79
N ASP A 407 -27.49 -56.14 -19.58
CA ASP A 407 -27.14 -56.79 -18.33
C ASP A 407 -25.62 -56.93 -18.11
N MET A 408 -25.21 -57.06 -16.84
CA MET A 408 -23.82 -57.28 -16.47
C MET A 408 -23.46 -58.78 -16.54
N ASN A 409 -22.26 -59.10 -17.05
CA ASN A 409 -21.17 -59.77 -16.29
C ASN A 409 -20.07 -60.35 -17.21
N THR A 410 -19.00 -59.59 -17.46
CA THR A 410 -17.62 -60.16 -17.56
C THR A 410 -16.59 -59.02 -17.60
N GLU A 411 -16.17 -58.53 -16.43
CA GLU A 411 -15.09 -57.54 -16.33
C GLU A 411 -13.73 -58.23 -16.56
N LYS A 412 -13.21 -58.13 -17.79
CA LYS A 412 -11.84 -58.55 -18.14
C LYS A 412 -10.87 -57.45 -17.73
N THR A 413 -9.86 -57.76 -16.93
CA THR A 413 -8.72 -56.86 -16.69
C THR A 413 -7.84 -56.76 -17.94
N VAL A 414 -7.52 -55.53 -18.36
CA VAL A 414 -6.58 -55.25 -19.45
C VAL A 414 -5.13 -55.55 -18.98
N PRO A 415 -4.26 -56.16 -19.80
CA PRO A 415 -2.84 -56.31 -19.48
C PRO A 415 -2.14 -54.96 -19.33
N PHE A 416 -1.19 -54.86 -18.39
CA PHE A 416 -0.38 -53.65 -18.20
C PHE A 416 0.77 -53.64 -19.24
N THR A 417 0.46 -53.17 -20.45
CA THR A 417 1.42 -52.97 -21.54
C THR A 417 1.03 -51.70 -22.32
N GLN A 418 1.11 -50.54 -21.66
CA GLN A 418 0.94 -49.23 -22.30
C GLN A 418 2.20 -48.41 -22.08
N ILE A 419 2.70 -47.77 -23.16
CA ILE A 419 3.81 -46.82 -23.08
C ILE A 419 3.30 -45.59 -22.32
N VAL A 420 4.02 -45.19 -21.27
CA VAL A 420 3.66 -44.03 -20.44
C VAL A 420 4.62 -42.89 -20.74
N SER A 421 4.09 -41.78 -21.26
CA SER A 421 4.84 -40.53 -21.34
C SER A 421 4.88 -39.86 -19.96
N TYR A 422 6.08 -39.42 -19.55
CA TYR A 422 6.28 -38.70 -18.29
C TYR A 422 6.98 -37.37 -18.55
N THR A 423 6.66 -36.34 -17.76
CA THR A 423 7.44 -35.11 -17.72
C THR A 423 8.66 -35.32 -16.81
N GLY A 424 9.81 -34.79 -17.21
CA GLY A 424 11.11 -35.14 -16.61
C GLY A 424 11.13 -34.95 -15.09
N ILE A 425 11.61 -35.97 -14.38
CA ILE A 425 11.65 -35.99 -12.91
C ILE A 425 12.73 -35.04 -12.44
N LYS A 426 12.34 -34.04 -11.65
CA LYS A 426 13.29 -33.10 -11.06
C LYS A 426 14.06 -33.75 -9.91
N ALA A 427 15.33 -33.42 -9.80
CA ALA A 427 16.13 -33.82 -8.66
C ALA A 427 15.65 -33.14 -7.36
N PRO A 428 15.89 -33.74 -6.18
CA PRO A 428 15.72 -33.03 -4.92
C PRO A 428 16.55 -31.74 -4.96
N PHE A 429 15.92 -30.62 -4.60
CA PHE A 429 16.56 -29.31 -4.62
C PHE A 429 16.31 -28.58 -3.29
N PRO A 430 17.35 -28.04 -2.63
CA PRO A 430 17.20 -27.52 -1.29
C PRO A 430 16.24 -26.32 -1.22
N PRO A 431 15.58 -26.10 -0.07
CA PRO A 431 14.77 -24.92 0.13
C PRO A 431 15.54 -23.61 -0.09
N MET A 432 14.83 -22.60 -0.62
CA MET A 432 15.37 -21.27 -0.89
C MET A 432 15.58 -20.42 0.38
N VAL A 433 15.45 -21.01 1.57
CA VAL A 433 15.95 -20.50 2.84
C VAL A 433 17.40 -20.94 2.98
N ASP A 434 17.60 -22.25 3.13
CA ASP A 434 18.86 -22.93 3.41
C ASP A 434 19.95 -22.54 2.40
N LEU A 435 19.64 -22.59 1.10
CA LEU A 435 20.54 -22.16 0.02
C LEU A 435 21.04 -20.71 0.15
N LEU A 436 20.27 -19.80 0.77
CA LEU A 436 20.71 -18.41 0.97
C LEU A 436 21.57 -18.22 2.22
N GLU A 437 21.64 -19.23 3.09
CA GLU A 437 22.46 -19.27 4.31
C GLU A 437 23.74 -20.10 4.11
N TRP A 438 23.80 -20.97 3.08
CA TRP A 438 25.00 -21.71 2.69
C TRP A 438 26.19 -20.75 2.47
N PRO A 439 27.40 -21.02 3.03
CA PRO A 439 28.51 -20.05 3.02
C PRO A 439 28.91 -19.54 1.63
N ILE A 440 28.90 -20.39 0.61
CA ILE A 440 29.29 -20.03 -0.76
C ILE A 440 28.33 -18.99 -1.39
N ILE A 441 27.02 -19.08 -1.09
CA ILE A 441 25.99 -18.14 -1.56
C ILE A 441 25.89 -16.92 -0.63
N ALA A 442 25.97 -17.12 0.69
CA ALA A 442 25.91 -16.05 1.67
C ALA A 442 27.04 -15.03 1.47
N ASN A 443 28.28 -15.47 1.25
CA ASN A 443 29.42 -14.59 1.01
C ASN A 443 29.23 -13.68 -0.22
N LEU A 444 28.63 -14.19 -1.30
CA LEU A 444 28.29 -13.41 -2.51
C LEU A 444 27.18 -12.36 -2.25
N LEU A 445 26.29 -12.61 -1.30
CA LEU A 445 25.21 -11.69 -0.92
C LEU A 445 25.65 -10.64 0.11
N GLU A 446 26.56 -10.99 1.00
CA GLU A 446 27.13 -10.11 2.04
C GLU A 446 28.09 -9.08 1.44
N THR A 447 28.99 -9.52 0.55
CA THR A 447 29.98 -8.67 -0.14
C THR A 447 29.31 -7.52 -0.90
N ASP A 448 29.76 -6.28 -0.70
CA ASP A 448 29.10 -5.08 -1.23
C ASP A 448 29.50 -4.69 -2.67
N THR A 449 29.38 -5.65 -3.59
CA THR A 449 29.46 -5.45 -5.05
C THR A 449 28.12 -4.99 -5.63
N ASP A 450 28.14 -4.54 -6.88
CA ASP A 450 26.94 -4.46 -7.73
C ASP A 450 26.37 -5.87 -8.07
N PRO A 451 25.22 -5.97 -8.76
CA PRO A 451 24.57 -7.25 -9.04
C PRO A 451 25.24 -8.10 -10.10
N ASP A 452 26.15 -7.53 -10.89
CA ASP A 452 26.61 -8.12 -12.14
C ASP A 452 28.02 -8.67 -11.95
N THR A 453 28.90 -7.93 -11.26
CA THR A 453 30.12 -8.49 -10.63
C THR A 453 29.83 -9.58 -9.59
N MET A 454 28.61 -9.61 -9.02
CA MET A 454 28.16 -10.75 -8.21
C MET A 454 27.77 -11.96 -9.07
N GLN A 455 27.16 -11.74 -10.25
CA GLN A 455 26.83 -12.84 -11.16
C GLN A 455 28.08 -13.47 -11.78
N GLU A 456 29.09 -12.67 -12.16
CA GLU A 456 30.38 -13.19 -12.66
C GLU A 456 30.97 -14.21 -11.68
N LYS A 457 31.05 -13.84 -10.39
CA LYS A 457 31.54 -14.71 -9.31
C LYS A 457 30.63 -15.88 -8.97
N PHE A 458 29.32 -15.78 -9.23
CA PHE A 458 28.42 -16.91 -9.14
C PHE A 458 28.71 -17.93 -10.25
N GLU A 459 29.01 -17.45 -11.46
CA GLU A 459 29.32 -18.32 -12.60
C GLU A 459 30.67 -19.03 -12.41
N GLU A 460 31.69 -18.32 -11.89
CA GLU A 460 32.96 -18.91 -11.44
C GLU A 460 32.77 -20.07 -10.45
N LEU A 461 31.80 -19.96 -9.54
CA LEU A 461 31.49 -20.93 -8.49
C LEU A 461 30.34 -21.90 -8.85
N ARG A 462 29.85 -21.89 -10.10
CA ARG A 462 28.58 -22.56 -10.46
C ARG A 462 28.64 -24.08 -10.34
N GLU A 463 29.77 -24.71 -10.68
CA GLU A 463 29.92 -26.17 -10.52
C GLU A 463 30.13 -26.59 -9.07
N ASP A 464 30.77 -25.76 -8.24
CA ASP A 464 30.89 -25.99 -6.80
C ASP A 464 29.50 -25.94 -6.13
N ILE A 465 28.70 -24.91 -6.46
CA ILE A 465 27.31 -24.78 -6.00
C ILE A 465 26.46 -25.98 -6.46
N LYS A 466 26.62 -26.43 -7.72
CA LYS A 466 25.96 -27.66 -8.18
C LYS A 466 26.46 -28.90 -7.44
N ALA A 467 27.74 -29.00 -7.09
CA ALA A 467 28.29 -30.13 -6.34
C ALA A 467 27.75 -30.18 -4.91
N GLU A 468 27.64 -29.03 -4.23
CA GLU A 468 27.03 -28.91 -2.90
C GLU A 468 25.53 -29.28 -2.95
N ILE A 469 24.80 -28.87 -3.99
CA ILE A 469 23.41 -29.29 -4.24
C ILE A 469 23.29 -30.81 -4.44
N ARG A 470 24.17 -31.42 -5.24
CA ARG A 470 24.21 -32.89 -5.43
C ARG A 470 24.49 -33.62 -4.10
N SER A 471 25.47 -33.13 -3.32
CA SER A 471 25.86 -33.70 -2.03
C SER A 471 24.74 -33.62 -0.97
N TRP A 472 24.03 -32.49 -0.92
CA TRP A 472 22.83 -32.34 -0.10
C TRP A 472 21.72 -33.30 -0.56
N GLY A 473 21.52 -33.46 -1.87
CA GLY A 473 20.55 -34.42 -2.43
C GLY A 473 20.83 -35.86 -2.01
N SER A 474 22.09 -36.31 -2.03
CA SER A 474 22.47 -37.64 -1.53
C SER A 474 22.25 -37.79 -0.02
N THR A 475 22.45 -36.72 0.77
CA THR A 475 22.17 -36.74 2.22
C THR A 475 20.68 -36.97 2.50
N VAL A 476 19.80 -36.31 1.74
CA VAL A 476 18.35 -36.54 1.78
C VAL A 476 17.98 -37.98 1.36
N GLU A 477 18.61 -38.51 0.32
CA GLU A 477 18.38 -39.90 -0.12
C GLU A 477 18.71 -40.89 1.01
N ASP A 478 19.84 -40.71 1.70
CA ASP A 478 20.27 -41.57 2.82
C ASP A 478 19.38 -41.41 4.08
N GLU A 479 18.90 -40.20 4.37
CA GLU A 479 17.92 -39.94 5.44
C GLU A 479 16.58 -40.67 5.18
N LEU A 480 16.04 -40.57 3.97
CA LEU A 480 14.79 -41.23 3.59
C LEU A 480 14.93 -42.76 3.56
N ILE A 481 16.10 -43.29 3.15
CA ILE A 481 16.39 -44.72 3.20
C ILE A 481 16.57 -45.22 4.63
N SER A 482 17.12 -44.39 5.53
CA SER A 482 17.16 -44.68 6.96
C SER A 482 15.75 -44.77 7.56
N SER A 483 14.84 -43.86 7.15
CA SER A 483 13.41 -43.90 7.51
C SER A 483 12.73 -45.20 7.02
N LEU A 484 12.97 -45.60 5.76
CA LEU A 484 12.50 -46.88 5.20
C LEU A 484 13.04 -48.09 5.99
N LYS A 485 14.34 -48.12 6.31
CA LYS A 485 14.99 -49.23 7.03
C LYS A 485 14.53 -49.37 8.48
N VAL A 486 14.21 -48.28 9.16
CA VAL A 486 13.67 -48.32 10.54
C VAL A 486 12.21 -48.76 10.59
N GLY A 487 11.43 -48.46 9.55
CA GLY A 487 10.00 -48.79 9.48
C GLY A 487 9.66 -50.13 8.82
N SER A 488 10.54 -50.66 7.97
CA SER A 488 10.35 -51.92 7.24
C SER A 488 10.56 -53.16 8.13
N THR A 489 9.84 -54.25 7.83
CA THR A 489 10.12 -55.60 8.34
C THR A 489 10.97 -56.45 7.39
N ASP A 490 11.21 -55.93 6.18
CA ASP A 490 11.96 -56.59 5.12
C ASP A 490 13.42 -56.06 5.16
N ASP A 491 14.41 -56.94 5.11
CA ASP A 491 15.83 -56.57 5.04
C ASP A 491 16.12 -55.85 3.70
N ILE A 492 16.27 -54.52 3.75
CA ILE A 492 16.58 -53.69 2.58
C ILE A 492 18.08 -53.75 2.29
N ASP A 493 18.50 -54.80 1.59
CA ASP A 493 19.81 -54.92 0.98
C ASP A 493 19.85 -54.10 -0.34
N LEU A 494 20.84 -53.22 -0.46
CA LEU A 494 21.08 -52.38 -1.64
C LEU A 494 22.10 -53.00 -2.61
N ASP A 495 22.88 -53.99 -2.16
CA ASP A 495 23.92 -54.67 -2.95
C ASP A 495 23.40 -55.94 -3.63
N SER A 496 22.07 -56.14 -3.65
CA SER A 496 21.39 -57.31 -4.21
C SER A 496 21.23 -57.24 -5.73
N ASP A 497 21.49 -58.35 -6.45
CA ASP A 497 21.35 -58.50 -7.91
C ASP A 497 19.89 -58.34 -8.45
N VAL A 498 18.92 -58.01 -7.60
CA VAL A 498 17.51 -57.87 -7.99
C VAL A 498 17.26 -56.48 -8.61
N PRO A 499 16.49 -56.35 -9.73
CA PRO A 499 16.19 -55.05 -10.33
C PRO A 499 15.44 -54.11 -9.37
N LEU A 500 16.15 -53.16 -8.76
CA LEU A 500 15.61 -52.22 -7.77
C LEU A 500 14.44 -51.38 -8.31
N LEU A 501 14.49 -51.02 -9.60
CA LEU A 501 13.47 -50.23 -10.31
C LEU A 501 13.31 -50.74 -11.75
N GLN A 502 12.09 -50.82 -12.25
CA GLN A 502 11.77 -51.13 -13.64
C GLN A 502 10.96 -49.99 -14.26
N LEU A 503 11.42 -49.52 -15.43
CA LEU A 503 10.74 -48.52 -16.26
C LEU A 503 10.08 -49.20 -17.48
N GLN A 504 9.06 -48.55 -18.01
CA GLN A 504 8.24 -49.01 -19.14
C GLN A 504 8.18 -48.00 -20.29
N ALA A 505 8.58 -46.74 -20.05
CA ALA A 505 8.77 -45.75 -21.10
C ALA A 505 9.92 -46.15 -22.06
N GLU A 506 9.65 -46.15 -23.37
CA GLU A 506 10.67 -46.47 -24.38
C GLU A 506 11.84 -45.48 -24.32
N GLY A 507 13.07 -46.01 -24.26
CA GLY A 507 14.30 -45.22 -24.19
C GLY A 507 14.73 -44.74 -22.80
N ALA A 508 13.93 -44.94 -21.75
CA ALA A 508 14.29 -44.53 -20.39
C ALA A 508 15.34 -45.48 -19.76
N SER A 509 16.55 -44.96 -19.48
CA SER A 509 17.61 -45.70 -18.77
C SER A 509 17.65 -45.35 -17.28
N VAL A 510 17.86 -46.38 -16.46
CA VAL A 510 18.04 -46.30 -15.00
C VAL A 510 19.52 -46.03 -14.62
N ASP A 511 20.44 -46.08 -15.58
CA ASP A 511 21.89 -46.11 -15.33
C ASP A 511 22.42 -44.84 -14.65
N ARG A 512 21.78 -43.69 -14.93
CA ARG A 512 22.12 -42.39 -14.33
C ARG A 512 21.65 -42.22 -12.88
N LEU A 513 20.79 -43.11 -12.37
CA LEU A 513 20.22 -43.03 -11.01
C LEU A 513 21.10 -43.78 -10.00
N THR A 514 21.29 -43.18 -8.82
CA THR A 514 21.91 -43.83 -7.64
C THR A 514 21.08 -45.07 -7.21
N PRO A 515 21.68 -46.10 -6.59
CA PRO A 515 20.90 -47.20 -5.99
C PRO A 515 19.83 -46.69 -5.01
N SER A 516 20.17 -45.61 -4.29
CA SER A 516 19.27 -44.89 -3.39
C SER A 516 18.05 -44.30 -4.10
N ALA A 517 18.24 -43.49 -5.15
CA ALA A 517 17.14 -42.96 -5.96
C ALA A 517 16.33 -44.06 -6.66
N ARG A 518 16.96 -45.15 -7.10
CA ARG A 518 16.26 -46.32 -7.67
C ARG A 518 15.27 -46.92 -6.67
N LEU A 519 15.69 -47.13 -5.42
CA LEU A 519 14.79 -47.60 -4.35
C LEU A 519 13.69 -46.57 -4.06
N LEU A 520 14.03 -45.29 -3.92
CA LEU A 520 13.10 -44.21 -3.55
C LEU A 520 12.05 -43.88 -4.63
N LEU A 521 12.32 -44.17 -5.91
CA LEU A 521 11.38 -43.98 -7.02
C LEU A 521 10.42 -45.16 -7.24
N ARG A 522 10.56 -46.27 -6.50
CA ARG A 522 9.62 -47.39 -6.54
C ARG A 522 8.24 -47.01 -6.03
N ALA A 523 7.20 -47.57 -6.64
CA ALA A 523 5.82 -47.36 -6.24
C ALA A 523 5.44 -47.93 -4.86
N ASP A 524 6.29 -48.72 -4.21
CA ASP A 524 6.13 -49.20 -2.83
C ASP A 524 7.02 -48.50 -1.78
N SER A 525 7.87 -47.56 -2.19
CA SER A 525 8.61 -46.67 -1.29
C SER A 525 7.73 -45.50 -0.84
N VAL A 526 6.72 -45.84 -0.03
CA VAL A 526 5.65 -44.91 0.40
C VAL A 526 6.02 -44.21 1.71
N PHE A 527 5.95 -42.88 1.69
CA PHE A 527 6.11 -42.01 2.85
C PHE A 527 4.77 -41.34 3.24
N ARG A 528 4.79 -40.63 4.36
CA ARG A 528 3.70 -39.78 4.87
C ARG A 528 4.28 -38.52 5.51
N ILE A 529 3.46 -37.50 5.69
CA ILE A 529 3.78 -36.37 6.56
C ILE A 529 3.63 -36.83 8.02
N ALA A 530 4.51 -36.33 8.90
CA ALA A 530 4.45 -36.51 10.35
C ALA A 530 3.24 -35.80 11.00
N GLU A 531 2.06 -36.38 10.83
CA GLU A 531 0.78 -35.83 11.32
C GLU A 531 0.41 -36.34 12.72
N ASN A 532 -0.22 -35.45 13.51
CA ASN A 532 -0.60 -35.68 14.90
C ASN A 532 -1.99 -36.31 15.10
N ASP A 533 -2.83 -36.45 14.07
CA ASP A 533 -4.13 -37.10 14.18
C ASP A 533 -4.07 -38.58 13.71
N PRO A 534 -4.08 -39.56 14.63
CA PRO A 534 -4.05 -40.99 14.28
C PRO A 534 -5.40 -41.54 13.79
N LEU A 535 -6.42 -40.69 13.61
CA LEU A 535 -7.77 -41.09 13.18
C LEU A 535 -7.98 -41.00 11.67
N VAL A 536 -7.13 -40.27 10.94
CA VAL A 536 -7.17 -40.10 9.49
C VAL A 536 -5.96 -40.78 8.85
N ALA A 537 -6.13 -41.34 7.66
CA ALA A 537 -5.03 -41.90 6.88
C ALA A 537 -4.39 -40.79 6.02
N PRO A 538 -3.11 -40.41 6.25
CA PRO A 538 -2.45 -39.39 5.45
C PRO A 538 -2.36 -39.83 3.99
N MET A 539 -2.29 -38.87 3.09
CA MET A 539 -2.08 -39.15 1.67
C MET A 539 -0.68 -39.73 1.47
N PRO A 540 -0.52 -40.82 0.70
CA PRO A 540 0.80 -41.39 0.43
C PRO A 540 1.65 -40.39 -0.35
N LEU A 541 2.81 -40.07 0.21
CA LEU A 541 3.80 -39.13 -0.32
C LEU A 541 4.97 -39.93 -0.89
N TYR A 542 5.51 -39.49 -2.02
CA TYR A 542 6.57 -40.20 -2.74
C TYR A 542 7.75 -39.28 -3.06
N PHE A 543 8.92 -39.86 -3.32
CA PHE A 543 10.19 -39.12 -3.40
C PHE A 543 10.17 -37.91 -4.36
N SER A 544 9.61 -38.07 -5.56
CA SER A 544 9.42 -37.01 -6.56
C SER A 544 8.44 -35.91 -6.13
N GLU A 545 7.56 -36.19 -5.16
CA GLU A 545 6.54 -35.28 -4.66
C GLU A 545 6.91 -34.62 -3.32
N ILE A 546 7.88 -35.15 -2.55
CA ILE A 546 8.28 -34.60 -1.24
C ILE A 546 8.58 -33.10 -1.37
N PHE A 547 9.52 -32.72 -2.22
CA PHE A 547 9.99 -31.33 -2.29
C PHE A 547 8.97 -30.37 -2.89
N SER A 548 8.16 -30.81 -3.86
CA SER A 548 7.07 -29.98 -4.40
C SER A 548 5.95 -29.80 -3.38
N THR A 549 5.61 -30.83 -2.61
CA THR A 549 4.62 -30.75 -1.52
C THR A 549 5.11 -29.83 -0.39
N LEU A 550 6.30 -30.08 0.17
CA LEU A 550 6.87 -29.26 1.25
C LEU A 550 7.02 -27.78 0.85
N GLN A 551 7.50 -27.50 -0.36
CA GLN A 551 7.71 -26.12 -0.85
C GLN A 551 6.41 -25.41 -1.29
N SER A 552 5.27 -26.09 -1.41
CA SER A 552 3.99 -25.50 -1.85
C SER A 552 2.92 -25.38 -0.76
N ARG A 553 3.13 -25.94 0.44
CA ARG A 553 2.20 -25.85 1.57
C ARG A 553 1.79 -24.39 1.88
N PRO A 554 0.47 -24.09 1.88
CA PRO A 554 -0.07 -23.01 2.70
C PRO A 554 0.09 -23.37 4.19
N ASP A 555 0.16 -22.38 5.10
CA ASP A 555 0.51 -22.56 6.52
C ASP A 555 -0.57 -23.24 7.40
N GLY A 556 -1.38 -24.15 6.84
CA GLY A 556 -2.33 -24.99 7.59
C GLY A 556 -1.73 -26.30 8.10
N TYR A 557 -0.79 -26.89 7.35
CA TYR A 557 -0.18 -28.20 7.66
C TYR A 557 1.18 -28.02 8.36
N CYS A 558 1.17 -27.34 9.51
CA CYS A 558 2.32 -27.32 10.43
C CYS A 558 2.21 -28.49 11.41
N THR A 559 3.29 -29.26 11.57
CA THR A 559 3.47 -30.15 12.72
C THR A 559 3.40 -29.36 14.04
N SER A 560 3.09 -30.02 15.16
CA SER A 560 2.80 -29.37 16.45
C SER A 560 3.86 -28.37 16.91
N ASP A 561 5.11 -28.66 16.63
CA ASP A 561 6.26 -28.02 17.26
C ASP A 561 6.48 -26.58 16.76
N PHE A 562 5.89 -26.27 15.60
CA PHE A 562 5.80 -24.94 15.00
C PHE A 562 4.48 -24.22 15.30
N GLN A 563 3.46 -24.90 15.85
CA GLN A 563 2.22 -24.29 16.34
C GLN A 563 2.40 -23.59 17.70
N ARG A 564 3.47 -22.79 17.85
CA ARG A 564 3.74 -22.04 19.08
C ARG A 564 2.79 -20.85 19.21
N PRO A 565 2.17 -20.60 20.38
CA PRO A 565 1.28 -19.46 20.59
C PRO A 565 2.06 -18.14 20.68
N GLY A 566 2.49 -17.63 19.53
CA GLY A 566 3.47 -16.53 19.43
C GLY A 566 3.42 -15.68 18.16
N GLY A 567 2.44 -15.85 17.28
CA GLY A 567 2.14 -14.93 16.17
C GLY A 567 3.32 -14.64 15.23
N HIS A 568 4.10 -15.66 14.86
CA HIS A 568 5.25 -15.48 13.98
C HIS A 568 4.82 -15.19 12.54
N LYS A 569 5.59 -14.33 11.86
CA LYS A 569 5.38 -14.01 10.45
C LYS A 569 6.04 -15.09 9.60
N ARG A 570 5.33 -15.54 8.56
CA ARG A 570 5.86 -16.36 7.45
C ARG A 570 7.33 -16.00 7.16
N PRO A 571 8.29 -16.94 7.23
CA PRO A 571 9.63 -16.66 6.76
C PRO A 571 9.54 -16.34 5.27
N LYS A 572 10.16 -15.25 4.81
CA LYS A 572 9.94 -14.70 3.46
C LYS A 572 10.37 -15.62 2.31
N HIS A 573 10.97 -16.76 2.62
CA HIS A 573 11.80 -17.55 1.72
C HIS A 573 11.45 -19.05 1.70
N GLY A 574 10.48 -19.48 2.52
CA GLY A 574 10.08 -20.88 2.73
C GLY A 574 10.30 -21.33 4.17
N TYR A 575 10.27 -22.64 4.39
CA TYR A 575 10.84 -23.31 5.58
C TYR A 575 12.06 -24.13 5.12
N GLY A 576 12.96 -24.49 6.03
CA GLY A 576 14.12 -25.33 5.71
C GLY A 576 13.77 -26.82 5.61
N TRP A 577 14.73 -27.65 5.21
CA TRP A 577 14.56 -29.11 5.25
C TRP A 577 14.70 -29.64 6.68
N ASP A 578 13.74 -30.46 7.10
CA ASP A 578 13.75 -31.20 8.36
C ASP A 578 13.33 -32.65 8.07
N SER A 579 14.24 -33.59 8.28
CA SER A 579 14.02 -35.02 8.01
C SER A 579 12.93 -35.64 8.89
N SER A 580 12.57 -35.00 10.01
CA SER A 580 11.53 -35.48 10.92
C SER A 580 10.10 -35.23 10.41
N GLU A 581 9.91 -34.37 9.41
CA GLU A 581 8.59 -34.17 8.80
C GLU A 581 8.12 -35.31 7.89
N VAL A 582 9.03 -36.19 7.45
CA VAL A 582 8.76 -37.24 6.45
C VAL A 582 9.01 -38.63 7.04
N GLU A 583 7.93 -39.31 7.41
CA GLU A 583 7.97 -40.67 7.95
C GLU A 583 7.70 -41.72 6.87
N TYR A 584 8.23 -42.93 7.05
CA TYR A 584 7.75 -44.11 6.33
C TYR A 584 6.27 -44.37 6.60
N TYR A 585 5.52 -44.83 5.58
CA TYR A 585 4.11 -45.18 5.71
C TYR A 585 3.89 -46.70 5.59
N PRO A 586 3.88 -47.45 6.73
CA PRO A 586 3.80 -48.90 6.70
C PRO A 586 2.52 -49.44 6.07
N GLU A 587 1.34 -48.89 6.37
CA GLU A 587 0.10 -49.30 5.69
C GLU A 587 0.13 -48.94 4.19
N GLY A 588 0.67 -47.77 3.81
CA GLY A 588 0.81 -47.36 2.42
C GLY A 588 1.70 -48.31 1.60
N SER A 589 2.90 -48.63 2.11
CA SER A 589 3.84 -49.53 1.44
C SER A 589 3.31 -50.97 1.36
N ALA A 590 2.73 -51.49 2.44
CA ALA A 590 2.13 -52.83 2.44
C ALA A 590 0.97 -52.96 1.43
N VAL A 591 0.19 -51.88 1.24
CA VAL A 591 -0.84 -51.78 0.20
C VAL A 591 -0.21 -51.75 -1.18
N ALA A 592 0.75 -50.84 -1.42
CA ALA A 592 1.41 -50.72 -2.72
C ALA A 592 2.01 -52.07 -3.17
N LYS A 593 2.79 -52.75 -2.32
CA LYS A 593 3.33 -54.10 -2.57
C LYS A 593 2.25 -55.10 -3.01
N ALA A 594 1.09 -55.11 -2.35
CA ALA A 594 -0.02 -56.00 -2.69
C ALA A 594 -0.74 -55.64 -4.00
N LEU A 595 -0.84 -54.34 -4.33
CA LEU A 595 -1.43 -53.85 -5.58
C LEU A 595 -0.50 -54.13 -6.78
N LEU A 596 0.80 -53.82 -6.65
CA LEU A 596 1.85 -54.10 -7.64
C LEU A 596 1.98 -55.59 -7.97
N LYS A 597 1.94 -56.45 -6.93
CA LYS A 597 1.93 -57.91 -7.09
C LYS A 597 0.74 -58.43 -7.90
N GLN A 598 -0.40 -57.75 -7.86
CA GLN A 598 -1.57 -58.11 -8.68
C GLN A 598 -1.46 -57.60 -10.13
N LEU A 599 -0.74 -56.50 -10.37
CA LEU A 599 -0.39 -56.02 -11.71
C LEU A 599 0.73 -56.84 -12.35
N GLY A 600 1.50 -57.60 -11.56
CA GLY A 600 2.69 -58.32 -12.02
C GLY A 600 3.93 -57.44 -12.15
N GLN A 601 3.95 -56.27 -11.49
CA GLN A 601 4.98 -55.24 -11.65
C GLN A 601 5.57 -54.82 -10.30
N GLU A 602 6.20 -55.76 -9.60
CA GLU A 602 6.66 -55.59 -8.21
C GLU A 602 7.77 -54.53 -8.02
N ASN A 603 8.39 -54.07 -9.12
CA ASN A 603 9.45 -53.06 -9.14
C ASN A 603 9.07 -51.80 -9.95
N ALA A 604 7.77 -51.56 -10.20
CA ALA A 604 7.31 -50.44 -11.01
C ALA A 604 7.70 -49.07 -10.44
N ALA A 605 7.99 -48.14 -11.34
CA ALA A 605 8.17 -46.73 -11.00
C ALA A 605 6.86 -46.06 -10.56
N GLN A 606 6.97 -45.28 -9.48
CA GLN A 606 5.84 -44.50 -8.95
C GLN A 606 5.24 -43.54 -9.98
N PHE A 607 6.10 -42.76 -10.64
CA PHE A 607 5.69 -41.70 -11.54
C PHE A 607 4.97 -42.22 -12.81
N GLU A 608 5.30 -43.44 -13.27
CA GLU A 608 4.57 -44.08 -14.37
C GLU A 608 3.11 -44.40 -13.97
N LEU A 609 2.91 -44.92 -12.75
CA LEU A 609 1.56 -45.21 -12.21
C LEU A 609 0.77 -43.93 -11.89
N GLN A 610 1.46 -42.83 -11.58
CA GLN A 610 0.85 -41.51 -11.43
C GLN A 610 0.44 -40.88 -12.76
N ALA A 611 1.28 -41.01 -13.80
CA ALA A 611 1.01 -40.49 -15.14
C ALA A 611 -0.19 -41.18 -15.83
N LEU A 612 -0.53 -42.41 -15.44
CA LEU A 612 -1.81 -43.04 -15.80
C LEU A 612 -3.06 -42.30 -15.25
N GLY A 613 -2.89 -41.40 -14.27
CA GLY A 613 -3.96 -40.59 -13.73
C GLY A 613 -5.09 -41.42 -13.09
N ALA A 614 -6.32 -40.91 -13.17
CA ALA A 614 -7.47 -41.49 -12.49
C ALA A 614 -8.08 -42.68 -13.27
N ARG A 615 -7.36 -43.79 -13.38
CA ARG A 615 -7.77 -45.00 -14.15
C ARG A 615 -7.97 -46.28 -13.32
N PHE A 616 -7.76 -46.25 -12.00
CA PHE A 616 -7.86 -47.42 -11.13
C PHE A 616 -9.20 -47.47 -10.38
N THR A 617 -9.93 -48.60 -10.37
CA THR A 617 -11.13 -48.80 -9.51
C THR A 617 -10.94 -49.93 -8.49
N CYS A 618 -11.69 -49.87 -7.37
CA CYS A 618 -11.54 -50.82 -6.26
C CYS A 618 -12.51 -52.01 -6.39
N GLY A 619 -11.96 -53.18 -6.75
CA GLY A 619 -12.74 -54.43 -6.91
C GLY A 619 -13.29 -55.00 -5.59
N SER A 620 -12.79 -54.54 -4.45
CA SER A 620 -13.21 -55.01 -3.11
C SER A 620 -14.53 -54.40 -2.63
N CYS A 621 -14.76 -53.10 -2.83
CA CYS A 621 -15.93 -52.39 -2.26
C CYS A 621 -17.10 -52.17 -3.24
N GLY A 622 -16.86 -52.27 -4.55
CA GLY A 622 -17.87 -51.93 -5.55
C GLY A 622 -18.19 -50.42 -5.60
N ASP A 623 -17.22 -49.57 -5.24
CA ASP A 623 -17.14 -48.19 -5.70
C ASP A 623 -16.43 -48.17 -7.06
N LYS A 624 -17.19 -48.03 -8.15
CA LYS A 624 -16.62 -47.88 -9.51
C LYS A 624 -16.14 -46.45 -9.76
N TRP A 625 -15.54 -45.82 -8.76
CA TRP A 625 -14.92 -44.50 -8.88
C TRP A 625 -13.48 -44.65 -9.38
N PRO A 626 -13.11 -44.05 -10.52
CA PRO A 626 -11.73 -44.04 -10.99
C PRO A 626 -10.86 -43.16 -10.08
N ARG A 627 -9.78 -43.74 -9.57
CA ARG A 627 -8.82 -43.15 -8.62
C ARG A 627 -7.45 -43.01 -9.28
N THR A 628 -6.68 -42.02 -8.86
CA THR A 628 -5.23 -41.98 -9.09
C THR A 628 -4.54 -43.12 -8.32
N TRP A 629 -3.28 -43.40 -8.63
CA TRP A 629 -2.50 -44.38 -7.86
C TRP A 629 -2.39 -43.99 -6.38
N ASN A 630 -2.08 -42.72 -6.06
CA ASN A 630 -2.06 -42.22 -4.67
C ASN A 630 -3.42 -42.39 -3.97
N GLU A 631 -4.54 -42.04 -4.63
CA GLU A 631 -5.90 -42.26 -4.09
C GLU A 631 -6.23 -43.75 -3.87
N MET A 632 -5.71 -44.66 -4.70
CA MET A 632 -5.93 -46.10 -4.54
C MET A 632 -5.14 -46.68 -3.37
N VAL A 633 -3.89 -46.26 -3.20
CA VAL A 633 -3.05 -46.63 -2.05
C VAL A 633 -3.66 -46.08 -0.75
N GLN A 634 -4.07 -44.79 -0.73
CA GLN A 634 -4.76 -44.20 0.43
C GLN A 634 -6.04 -44.96 0.79
N HIS A 635 -6.91 -45.25 -0.18
CA HIS A 635 -8.19 -45.92 0.05
C HIS A 635 -8.05 -47.30 0.71
N TYR A 636 -7.00 -48.06 0.38
CA TYR A 636 -6.71 -49.33 1.02
C TYR A 636 -6.01 -49.17 2.37
N ALA A 637 -5.12 -48.16 2.53
CA ALA A 637 -4.44 -47.88 3.80
C ALA A 637 -5.41 -47.39 4.88
N GLU A 638 -6.35 -46.49 4.54
CA GLU A 638 -7.54 -46.14 5.33
C GLU A 638 -8.23 -47.39 5.87
N ALA A 639 -8.50 -48.36 5.01
CA ALA A 639 -9.22 -49.56 5.40
C ALA A 639 -8.41 -50.51 6.30
N ILE A 640 -7.07 -50.48 6.25
CA ILE A 640 -6.20 -51.18 7.20
C ILE A 640 -6.22 -50.46 8.54
N ILE A 641 -6.07 -49.14 8.57
CA ILE A 641 -6.14 -48.29 9.77
C ILE A 641 -7.50 -48.49 10.46
N HIS A 642 -8.61 -48.35 9.74
CA HIS A 642 -9.97 -48.59 10.23
C HIS A 642 -10.16 -50.03 10.74
N ALA A 643 -9.61 -51.04 10.06
CA ALA A 643 -9.66 -52.43 10.54
C ALA A 643 -8.84 -52.62 11.83
N ASN A 644 -7.71 -51.93 11.98
CA ASN A 644 -6.87 -51.97 13.18
C ASN A 644 -7.53 -51.22 14.36
N MET A 645 -8.15 -50.07 14.11
CA MET A 645 -9.01 -49.37 15.09
C MET A 645 -10.17 -50.26 15.53
N ALA A 646 -10.87 -50.91 14.58
CA ALA A 646 -11.97 -51.82 14.90
C ALA A 646 -11.52 -53.07 15.69
N LYS A 647 -10.27 -53.56 15.51
CA LYS A 647 -9.68 -54.60 16.38
C LYS A 647 -9.45 -54.06 17.79
N LYS A 648 -8.81 -52.89 17.94
CA LYS A 648 -8.55 -52.23 19.23
C LYS A 648 -9.87 -51.96 19.99
N ALA A 649 -10.87 -51.36 19.33
CA ALA A 649 -12.17 -51.05 19.92
C ALA A 649 -12.98 -52.30 20.34
N LYS A 650 -12.83 -53.44 19.66
CA LYS A 650 -13.47 -54.71 20.09
C LYS A 650 -12.92 -55.28 21.40
N ALA A 651 -11.76 -54.81 21.88
CA ALA A 651 -11.22 -55.19 23.18
C ALA A 651 -11.79 -54.35 24.34
N SER A 652 -12.22 -53.10 24.08
CA SER A 652 -12.73 -52.16 25.10
C SER A 652 -14.26 -52.00 25.09
N VAL A 653 -14.91 -52.05 23.93
CA VAL A 653 -16.36 -51.86 23.77
C VAL A 653 -17.12 -53.18 23.92
N LYS A 654 -18.28 -53.18 24.60
CA LYS A 654 -19.13 -54.35 24.87
C LYS A 654 -19.68 -55.05 23.61
N LYS A 655 -18.85 -55.81 22.87
CA LYS A 655 -19.13 -56.92 21.92
C LYS A 655 -20.28 -56.82 20.88
N ARG A 656 -21.00 -55.71 20.77
CA ARG A 656 -22.25 -55.59 19.97
C ARG A 656 -22.05 -55.13 18.53
N ILE A 657 -20.98 -54.39 18.23
CA ILE A 657 -20.73 -53.84 16.89
C ILE A 657 -19.86 -54.82 16.09
N LYS A 658 -20.37 -55.29 14.95
CA LYS A 658 -19.58 -56.04 13.97
C LYS A 658 -18.83 -55.07 13.07
N TYR A 659 -17.63 -55.45 12.69
CA TYR A 659 -16.81 -54.77 11.67
C TYR A 659 -16.05 -55.85 10.90
N ASN A 660 -16.15 -55.82 9.58
CA ASN A 660 -15.64 -56.81 8.63
C ASN A 660 -14.80 -56.08 7.57
N ASN A 661 -13.50 -56.38 7.47
CA ASN A 661 -12.62 -55.71 6.52
C ASN A 661 -12.72 -56.33 5.12
N ILE A 662 -13.48 -55.68 4.23
CA ILE A 662 -13.60 -56.06 2.81
C ILE A 662 -12.30 -55.81 2.02
N HIS A 663 -11.44 -54.91 2.50
CA HIS A 663 -10.17 -54.52 1.88
C HIS A 663 -8.97 -55.34 2.36
N SER A 664 -9.20 -56.56 2.89
CA SER A 664 -8.09 -57.49 3.18
C SER A 664 -7.20 -57.70 1.95
N LEU A 665 -5.88 -57.63 2.15
CA LEU A 665 -4.89 -57.82 1.07
C LEU A 665 -4.64 -59.29 0.72
N ASP A 666 -5.20 -60.24 1.48
CA ASP A 666 -5.03 -61.67 1.19
C ASP A 666 -5.82 -62.10 -0.06
N ILE A 667 -5.07 -62.22 -1.16
CA ILE A 667 -5.55 -62.67 -2.47
C ILE A 667 -6.13 -64.10 -2.40
N LYS A 668 -5.59 -64.99 -1.55
CA LYS A 668 -6.02 -66.40 -1.47
C LYS A 668 -7.46 -66.57 -0.95
N VAL A 669 -7.99 -65.56 -0.28
CA VAL A 669 -9.36 -65.54 0.27
C VAL A 669 -10.36 -64.89 -0.69
N LYS A 670 -9.90 -64.18 -1.74
CA LYS A 670 -10.77 -63.38 -2.63
C LYS A 670 -11.05 -64.05 -3.97
N ARG A 671 -12.33 -63.98 -4.39
CA ARG A 671 -12.79 -64.31 -5.76
C ARG A 671 -12.87 -63.08 -6.70
N ARG A 672 -12.23 -61.97 -6.32
CA ARG A 672 -12.25 -60.69 -7.04
C ARG A 672 -10.88 -60.01 -6.94
N PRO A 673 -10.45 -59.26 -7.95
CA PRO A 673 -9.24 -58.44 -7.85
C PRO A 673 -9.39 -57.35 -6.78
N LEU A 674 -8.26 -56.92 -6.23
CA LEU A 674 -8.13 -55.74 -5.38
C LEU A 674 -8.35 -54.46 -6.20
N LEU A 675 -7.69 -54.36 -7.35
CA LEU A 675 -7.77 -53.23 -8.28
C LEU A 675 -8.16 -53.69 -9.68
N VAL A 676 -8.87 -52.83 -10.41
CA VAL A 676 -9.09 -52.95 -11.86
C VAL A 676 -8.51 -51.70 -12.52
N LEU A 677 -7.60 -51.89 -13.48
CA LEU A 677 -7.11 -50.83 -14.36
C LEU A 677 -8.02 -50.76 -15.59
N HIS A 678 -8.54 -49.57 -15.87
CA HIS A 678 -9.42 -49.29 -16.99
C HIS A 678 -8.66 -48.71 -18.18
N SER A 679 -9.26 -48.79 -19.39
CA SER A 679 -8.85 -47.92 -20.50
C SER A 679 -9.15 -46.45 -20.17
N GLU A 680 -8.64 -45.51 -20.95
CA GLU A 680 -8.90 -44.09 -20.70
C GLU A 680 -10.37 -43.72 -21.02
N GLU A 681 -10.93 -44.32 -22.07
CA GLU A 681 -12.34 -44.19 -22.46
C GLU A 681 -13.27 -44.78 -21.40
N GLU A 682 -12.94 -45.96 -20.86
CA GLU A 682 -13.66 -46.55 -19.73
C GLU A 682 -13.62 -45.64 -18.48
N ALA A 683 -12.46 -45.07 -18.15
CA ALA A 683 -12.31 -44.15 -17.03
C ALA A 683 -13.13 -42.85 -17.24
N LYS A 684 -13.11 -42.28 -18.44
CA LYS A 684 -13.96 -41.13 -18.85
C LYS A 684 -15.45 -41.47 -18.69
N VAL A 685 -15.89 -42.66 -19.13
CA VAL A 685 -17.28 -43.16 -19.03
C VAL A 685 -17.70 -43.47 -17.58
N LEU A 686 -16.78 -43.88 -16.70
CA LEU A 686 -17.06 -44.08 -15.27
C LEU A 686 -17.11 -42.75 -14.52
N SER A 687 -16.24 -41.79 -14.86
CA SER A 687 -16.21 -40.44 -14.28
C SER A 687 -17.46 -39.64 -14.63
N SER A 688 -17.91 -39.68 -15.90
CA SER A 688 -19.07 -38.92 -16.38
C SER A 688 -20.41 -39.31 -15.74
N LYS A 689 -20.51 -40.56 -15.23
CA LYS A 689 -21.70 -41.11 -14.56
C LYS A 689 -21.88 -40.63 -13.11
N ARG A 690 -20.96 -39.84 -12.54
CA ARG A 690 -21.06 -39.27 -11.18
C ARG A 690 -21.38 -37.77 -11.21
N ARG A 691 -21.97 -37.26 -10.12
CA ARG A 691 -22.25 -35.82 -9.97
C ARG A 691 -20.97 -35.07 -9.65
N LYS A 692 -20.82 -33.82 -10.12
CA LYS A 692 -19.65 -32.96 -9.81
C LYS A 692 -19.45 -32.73 -8.30
N PHE A 693 -20.54 -32.81 -7.53
CA PHE A 693 -20.54 -32.74 -6.07
C PHE A 693 -21.54 -33.74 -5.48
N GLU A 694 -21.11 -34.51 -4.47
CA GLU A 694 -21.95 -35.45 -3.72
C GLU A 694 -21.80 -35.19 -2.21
N GLY A 695 -22.92 -34.91 -1.53
CA GLY A 695 -22.95 -34.67 -0.09
C GLY A 695 -22.74 -35.96 0.72
N LEU A 696 -21.88 -35.90 1.73
CA LEU A 696 -21.45 -37.06 2.51
C LEU A 696 -22.39 -37.33 3.70
N VAL A 697 -22.44 -38.59 4.11
CA VAL A 697 -23.06 -39.04 5.36
C VAL A 697 -22.04 -39.85 6.17
N LYS A 698 -22.08 -39.72 7.49
CA LYS A 698 -21.14 -40.33 8.44
C LYS A 698 -21.73 -41.57 9.10
N CYS A 699 -20.98 -42.67 9.15
CA CYS A 699 -21.46 -43.94 9.69
C CYS A 699 -21.42 -43.97 11.21
N MET A 700 -22.59 -44.07 11.86
CA MET A 700 -22.68 -44.09 13.33
C MET A 700 -22.10 -45.36 13.95
N SER A 701 -22.06 -46.47 13.20
CA SER A 701 -21.42 -47.73 13.64
C SER A 701 -19.89 -47.72 13.50
N CYS A 702 -19.32 -46.85 12.66
CA CYS A 702 -17.88 -46.56 12.67
C CYS A 702 -17.53 -45.58 13.79
N GLU A 703 -18.32 -44.52 13.97
CA GLU A 703 -18.12 -43.53 15.03
C GLU A 703 -18.08 -44.16 16.44
N GLN A 704 -18.95 -45.15 16.71
CA GLN A 704 -18.95 -45.93 17.95
C GLN A 704 -17.74 -46.88 18.13
N LEU A 705 -16.92 -47.06 17.09
CA LEU A 705 -15.62 -47.75 17.12
C LEU A 705 -14.43 -46.76 17.15
N GLY A 706 -14.70 -45.45 17.24
CA GLY A 706 -13.71 -44.39 17.13
C GLY A 706 -13.24 -44.11 15.68
N ILE A 707 -13.90 -44.68 14.69
CA ILE A 707 -13.54 -44.57 13.27
C ILE A 707 -14.35 -43.44 12.62
N ASP A 708 -13.68 -42.50 11.96
CA ASP A 708 -14.35 -41.52 11.13
C ASP A 708 -14.53 -42.09 9.71
N PHE A 709 -15.76 -42.44 9.34
CA PHE A 709 -16.06 -42.95 8.00
C PHE A 709 -17.26 -42.23 7.40
N GLU A 710 -16.99 -41.48 6.34
CA GLU A 710 -17.96 -40.75 5.55
C GLU A 710 -18.01 -41.26 4.11
N SER A 711 -19.18 -41.25 3.48
CA SER A 711 -19.32 -41.58 2.05
C SER A 711 -20.65 -41.05 1.48
N PRO A 712 -20.78 -40.96 0.14
CA PRO A 712 -22.06 -40.71 -0.51
C PRO A 712 -23.14 -41.72 -0.10
N ARG A 713 -24.42 -41.31 -0.13
CA ARG A 713 -25.53 -42.05 0.49
C ARG A 713 -25.74 -43.47 -0.09
N ASP A 714 -25.53 -43.66 -1.39
CA ASP A 714 -25.58 -44.96 -2.06
C ASP A 714 -24.48 -45.90 -1.56
N MET A 715 -23.27 -45.37 -1.41
CA MET A 715 -22.09 -46.08 -0.92
C MET A 715 -22.20 -46.39 0.57
N MET A 716 -22.72 -45.47 1.39
CA MET A 716 -22.99 -45.72 2.81
C MET A 716 -23.96 -46.89 3.02
N LEU A 717 -24.99 -46.99 2.18
CA LEU A 717 -25.92 -48.13 2.20
C LEU A 717 -25.26 -49.45 1.77
N LYS A 718 -24.18 -49.44 0.97
CA LYS A 718 -23.34 -50.63 0.73
C LYS A 718 -22.46 -50.93 1.96
N HIS A 719 -21.73 -49.94 2.47
CA HIS A 719 -20.86 -50.04 3.65
C HIS A 719 -21.56 -50.69 4.85
N VAL A 720 -22.71 -50.15 5.28
CA VAL A 720 -23.49 -50.68 6.42
C VAL A 720 -23.91 -52.14 6.21
N ARG A 721 -24.21 -52.55 4.97
CA ARG A 721 -24.59 -53.94 4.64
C ARG A 721 -23.44 -54.94 4.66
N VAL A 722 -22.20 -54.52 4.37
CA VAL A 722 -21.06 -55.46 4.16
C VAL A 722 -19.99 -55.35 5.24
N VAL A 723 -19.70 -54.15 5.74
CA VAL A 723 -18.73 -53.91 6.83
C VAL A 723 -19.37 -54.19 8.19
N HIS A 724 -20.58 -53.69 8.45
CA HIS A 724 -21.30 -53.92 9.71
C HIS A 724 -22.27 -55.11 9.67
N ILE A 725 -22.53 -55.67 8.48
CA ILE A 725 -23.41 -56.84 8.26
C ILE A 725 -24.85 -56.57 8.74
N ILE A 726 -25.32 -55.32 8.57
CA ILE A 726 -26.68 -54.89 8.97
C ILE A 726 -27.62 -54.96 7.76
N LYS A 727 -28.75 -55.67 7.89
CA LYS A 727 -29.78 -55.81 6.87
C LYS A 727 -31.18 -55.67 7.51
N PRO A 728 -32.08 -54.80 7.01
CA PRO A 728 -31.85 -53.79 5.96
C PRO A 728 -31.03 -52.59 6.49
N ALA A 729 -30.17 -52.02 5.63
CA ALA A 729 -29.54 -50.74 5.93
C ALA A 729 -30.55 -49.60 5.70
N LYS A 730 -31.04 -49.01 6.80
CA LYS A 730 -31.91 -47.83 6.81
C LYS A 730 -31.11 -46.54 7.08
N ALA A 731 -31.80 -45.39 7.01
CA ALA A 731 -31.27 -44.08 7.39
C ALA A 731 -30.84 -43.97 8.86
N GLU A 732 -31.36 -44.81 9.77
CA GLU A 732 -31.03 -44.81 11.21
C GLU A 732 -29.60 -45.29 11.55
N HIS A 733 -28.74 -45.52 10.55
CA HIS A 733 -27.35 -45.98 10.71
C HIS A 733 -26.28 -44.94 10.31
N TYR A 734 -26.70 -43.80 9.75
CA TYR A 734 -25.79 -42.72 9.35
C TYR A 734 -26.41 -41.35 9.64
N LYS A 735 -25.57 -40.36 9.91
CA LYS A 735 -25.99 -38.95 10.10
C LYS A 735 -25.56 -38.11 8.91
N ARG A 736 -26.27 -36.98 8.69
CA ARG A 736 -25.84 -35.97 7.72
C ARG A 736 -24.57 -35.28 8.22
N THR A 737 -23.79 -34.81 7.27
CA THR A 737 -22.61 -33.97 7.46
C THR A 737 -22.82 -32.67 6.65
N TYR A 738 -21.93 -31.70 6.80
CA TYR A 738 -21.85 -30.56 5.88
C TYR A 738 -20.85 -30.81 4.75
N ASN A 739 -20.24 -31.99 4.76
CA ASN A 739 -19.04 -32.33 4.01
C ASN A 739 -19.45 -32.75 2.60
N VAL A 740 -18.75 -32.21 1.59
CA VAL A 740 -19.12 -32.40 0.18
C VAL A 740 -17.93 -32.93 -0.59
N ARG A 741 -18.09 -34.13 -1.16
CA ARG A 741 -17.11 -34.69 -2.07
C ARG A 741 -17.22 -34.01 -3.43
N LYS A 742 -16.14 -33.34 -3.84
CA LYS A 742 -15.96 -32.81 -5.20
C LYS A 742 -15.48 -33.96 -6.10
N HIS A 743 -16.11 -34.12 -7.27
CA HIS A 743 -15.67 -35.08 -8.28
C HIS A 743 -14.98 -34.32 -9.41
N VAL A 744 -13.70 -34.60 -9.62
CA VAL A 744 -12.96 -34.13 -10.80
C VAL A 744 -13.36 -35.01 -11.99
N ARG A 745 -13.67 -34.38 -13.13
CA ARG A 745 -13.85 -35.09 -14.39
C ARG A 745 -12.48 -35.39 -14.97
N VAL A 746 -12.26 -36.62 -15.42
CA VAL A 746 -11.08 -36.98 -16.21
C VAL A 746 -11.25 -36.33 -17.59
N TYR A 747 -10.42 -35.34 -17.88
CA TYR A 747 -10.34 -34.69 -19.18
C TYR A 747 -9.18 -35.28 -19.99
N ASP A 748 -9.32 -35.22 -21.31
CA ASP A 748 -8.33 -35.73 -22.26
C ASP A 748 -7.11 -34.78 -22.35
N PRO A 749 -5.87 -35.25 -22.15
CA PRO A 749 -4.67 -34.42 -22.35
C PRO A 749 -4.27 -34.26 -23.83
N THR A 750 -4.82 -35.11 -24.71
CA THR A 750 -4.33 -35.34 -26.09
C THR A 750 -5.44 -35.31 -27.14
N GLY A 751 -6.70 -35.17 -26.73
CA GLY A 751 -7.86 -35.19 -27.59
C GLY A 751 -7.78 -34.09 -28.64
N HIS A 752 -7.75 -34.48 -29.91
CA HIS A 752 -7.67 -33.56 -31.05
C HIS A 752 -8.63 -32.38 -30.88
N VAL A 753 -8.09 -31.17 -30.95
CA VAL A 753 -8.87 -29.93 -31.00
C VAL A 753 -9.74 -29.99 -32.25
N SER A 754 -11.06 -30.05 -32.05
CA SER A 754 -12.03 -29.71 -33.07
C SER A 754 -11.77 -28.26 -33.50
N ASP A 755 -11.65 -27.98 -34.80
CA ASP A 755 -11.33 -26.66 -35.37
C ASP A 755 -12.42 -25.56 -35.13
N SER A 756 -13.34 -25.82 -34.21
CA SER A 756 -14.39 -24.93 -33.74
C SER A 756 -13.88 -23.90 -32.72
N THR A 757 -13.10 -22.93 -33.20
CA THR A 757 -13.10 -21.52 -32.78
C THR A 757 -12.90 -21.11 -31.30
N GLU A 758 -12.54 -21.99 -30.38
CA GLU A 758 -12.15 -21.62 -28.98
C GLU A 758 -10.62 -21.41 -28.80
N ALA A 759 -9.82 -21.67 -29.84
CA ALA A 759 -8.35 -21.68 -29.78
C ALA A 759 -7.67 -20.30 -29.60
N THR A 760 -8.40 -19.20 -29.72
CA THR A 760 -7.84 -17.83 -29.57
C THR A 760 -7.85 -17.30 -28.14
N ASP A 761 -8.47 -18.00 -27.18
CA ASP A 761 -8.42 -17.60 -25.78
C ASP A 761 -7.06 -17.92 -25.15
N GLN A 762 -6.17 -16.93 -25.10
CA GLN A 762 -4.91 -17.03 -24.37
C GLN A 762 -5.10 -17.35 -22.88
N GLU A 763 -6.25 -17.05 -22.27
CA GLU A 763 -6.55 -17.41 -20.88
C GLU A 763 -6.94 -18.89 -20.75
N PHE A 764 -7.55 -19.49 -21.77
CA PHE A 764 -7.74 -20.95 -21.88
C PHE A 764 -6.41 -21.69 -22.12
N VAL A 765 -5.57 -21.21 -23.05
CA VAL A 765 -4.23 -21.76 -23.25
C VAL A 765 -3.38 -21.61 -21.98
N LYS A 766 -3.44 -20.46 -21.29
CA LYS A 766 -2.82 -20.31 -19.96
C LYS A 766 -3.42 -21.29 -18.94
N ARG A 767 -4.73 -21.53 -18.89
CA ARG A 767 -5.34 -22.52 -17.99
C ARG A 767 -4.87 -23.96 -18.23
N ILE A 768 -4.50 -24.31 -19.46
CA ILE A 768 -3.86 -25.60 -19.78
C ILE A 768 -2.39 -25.58 -19.32
N VAL A 769 -1.62 -24.59 -19.77
CA VAL A 769 -0.15 -24.51 -19.59
C VAL A 769 0.27 -24.18 -18.14
N SER A 770 -0.54 -23.47 -17.37
CA SER A 770 -0.14 -22.85 -16.09
C SER A 770 -0.78 -23.45 -14.83
N GLY A 771 -1.45 -24.62 -14.90
CA GLY A 771 -2.30 -25.06 -13.77
C GLY A 771 -2.41 -26.55 -13.43
N HIS A 772 -2.45 -27.48 -14.40
CA HIS A 772 -2.95 -28.85 -14.10
C HIS A 772 -2.15 -30.04 -14.68
N ALA A 773 -0.99 -29.80 -15.31
CA ALA A 773 -0.10 -30.88 -15.78
C ALA A 773 1.00 -31.28 -14.79
N SER A 774 1.13 -30.59 -13.64
CA SER A 774 2.19 -30.80 -12.63
C SER A 774 1.71 -30.72 -11.18
N HIS A 775 0.39 -30.71 -10.98
CA HIS A 775 -0.23 -30.87 -9.67
C HIS A 775 -1.07 -32.14 -9.67
N GLY A 776 -0.63 -33.16 -8.92
CA GLY A 776 -1.44 -34.34 -8.66
C GLY A 776 -2.79 -33.91 -8.08
N THR A 777 -3.88 -34.31 -8.73
CA THR A 777 -5.23 -33.88 -8.35
C THR A 777 -5.64 -34.56 -7.04
N CYS A 778 -5.31 -33.96 -5.90
CA CYS A 778 -5.74 -34.39 -4.58
C CYS A 778 -7.28 -34.27 -4.47
N VAL A 779 -8.02 -35.32 -4.84
CA VAL A 779 -9.47 -35.39 -4.64
C VAL A 779 -9.74 -35.92 -3.22
N PHE A 780 -9.48 -35.04 -2.25
CA PHE A 780 -9.59 -35.31 -0.80
C PHE A 780 -10.86 -36.10 -0.43
N TRP A 781 -10.67 -37.16 0.35
CA TRP A 781 -11.75 -38.01 0.89
C TRP A 781 -12.02 -37.79 2.40
N SER A 782 -11.17 -37.00 3.08
CA SER A 782 -11.20 -36.76 4.53
C SER A 782 -11.29 -35.28 4.94
N ASP A 783 -10.79 -34.33 4.14
CA ASP A 783 -10.63 -32.92 4.52
C ASP A 783 -11.91 -32.05 4.46
N TYR A 784 -12.94 -32.51 5.17
CA TYR A 784 -13.85 -31.66 5.92
C TYR A 784 -13.91 -32.09 7.41
N GLY A 785 -12.83 -32.70 7.90
CA GLY A 785 -12.63 -33.09 9.29
C GLY A 785 -12.11 -31.95 10.18
N ARG A 786 -13.01 -31.04 10.61
CA ARG A 786 -12.84 -30.08 11.73
C ARG A 786 -11.75 -29.01 11.63
N HIS A 787 -10.68 -29.18 10.85
CA HIS A 787 -9.60 -28.19 10.73
C HIS A 787 -9.87 -27.06 9.72
N ALA A 788 -10.96 -27.15 8.95
CA ALA A 788 -11.39 -26.10 8.02
C ALA A 788 -12.14 -24.93 8.70
N ASP A 789 -12.63 -25.11 9.93
CA ASP A 789 -13.56 -24.18 10.60
C ASP A 789 -12.88 -23.14 11.52
N GLU A 790 -11.55 -23.20 11.72
CA GLU A 790 -10.81 -22.31 12.65
C GLU A 790 -9.94 -21.22 11.98
N TYR A 791 -10.11 -20.95 10.68
CA TYR A 791 -9.45 -19.81 10.01
C TYR A 791 -10.42 -18.92 9.22
N ASP A 792 -11.08 -18.01 9.94
CA ASP A 792 -11.70 -16.83 9.35
C ASP A 792 -10.61 -15.81 8.93
N GLY A 793 -10.73 -15.26 7.72
CA GLY A 793 -9.91 -14.13 7.24
C GLY A 793 -8.68 -14.43 6.37
N CYS A 794 -8.91 -14.67 5.07
CA CYS A 794 -7.96 -14.28 4.01
C CYS A 794 -8.68 -13.98 2.68
N ILE A 795 -9.45 -12.88 2.64
CA ILE A 795 -10.10 -12.40 1.42
C ILE A 795 -9.04 -11.85 0.45
N TRP A 796 -8.87 -12.49 -0.71
CA TRP A 796 -7.80 -12.23 -1.69
C TRP A 796 -7.84 -10.87 -2.43
N HIS A 797 -8.66 -9.92 -1.98
CA HIS A 797 -8.90 -8.63 -2.67
C HIS A 797 -8.14 -7.41 -2.13
N GLN A 798 -7.27 -7.55 -1.10
CA GLN A 798 -6.63 -6.40 -0.43
C GLN A 798 -5.11 -6.24 -0.66
N PHE A 799 -4.51 -6.97 -1.60
CA PHE A 799 -3.03 -6.96 -1.78
C PHE A 799 -2.47 -6.05 -2.89
N PHE A 800 -3.31 -5.30 -3.61
CA PHE A 800 -2.86 -4.45 -4.73
C PHE A 800 -2.95 -2.93 -4.50
N ASP A 801 -3.48 -2.46 -3.36
CA ASP A 801 -3.83 -1.04 -3.20
C ASP A 801 -3.04 -0.32 -2.08
N LYS A 802 -1.70 -0.38 -2.19
CA LYS A 802 -0.77 0.57 -1.53
C LYS A 802 0.41 0.89 -2.44
N GLY A 803 0.20 1.82 -3.36
CA GLY A 803 1.25 2.37 -4.21
C GLY A 803 2.40 2.99 -3.40
N MET A 804 3.63 2.66 -3.79
CA MET A 804 4.83 3.42 -3.43
C MET A 804 5.49 3.92 -4.72
N TYR A 805 4.97 5.05 -5.22
CA TYR A 805 5.66 5.99 -6.10
C TYR A 805 5.47 7.39 -5.52
#